data_AF-A0A1B6LSZ3-F1
#
_entry.id   AF-A0A1B6LSZ3-F1
#
_cell.length_a   1.000
_cell.length_b   1.000
_cell.length_c   1.000
_cell.angle_alpha   90.00
_cell.angle_beta   90.00
_cell.angle_gamma   90.00
#
_symmetry.space_group_name_H-M   'P 1'
#
loop_
_entity.id
_entity.type
_entity.pdbx_description
1 polymer ?
#
loop_
_entity_poly.entity_id
_entity_poly.type
_entity_poly.pdbx_seq_one_letter_code
_entity_poly.pdbx_strand_id
1 'polypeptide(L)'
;EDSVGVAEVTRAFLASPAVDPALVSAEWVRNHYRWIVLKMAATERMFPEQLANRYLTPDNLLLQLKYRYDREIDLCQRSALRKVLEKDESSTKPMVLFVADISNVTDKEAGGERGEREMLLSDGWYSVMATVDREMSMMVRRTVVRVGTKLLVMGAELINNENGCHPLETPANVRLRVWTNSTRRARWHSRLGFCPHLPPPARLRGVLGRGGTVPALAATVVRTYPLLFLEKLSGGKTVIRGEKTEQAAEDAYQLKRQQCAESILSQLQGEAEAVRCRDRRKQQPVTRRSVRQVGSTQELLSLLEGVEDISVFQEVLTSDQVSAIQERRQEEASRQQQELQDKLVRRLDEKMAPRSVTRMLKVRLGNEEERSDRSALLTVWNPSDDVLSLLAESNSLTFHNLSASGYSRYGDLQLTGNRQTRYTLRGHCEVPRQATPLSVLHNADHRPRYSELDVVGMVLPGSDRLVYLADANYNFLGVSFCTDIKDTGFSNTISPGSVVSASNLHWSCNLVSWSLPSAFATEMSSFSQHPRQPHLQDALQQLRDRLSSLDSEAYRDECVKRIKSLIDQRNSGGSVPASVATPATSSNERSLTRTAVVASSRLNSSETDDTPTNRRLAWLEQFGEPPALSPIALSTPRRLKRSFRPPKKDLSESR
;
A
#
# COMPACT_ATOMS: atom_id res chain seq x y z
N GLU A 1 -0.40 -63.04 5.88
CA GLU A 1 -0.21 -61.65 5.40
C GLU A 1 0.96 -61.07 6.17
N ASP A 2 2.17 -61.30 5.68
CA ASP A 2 3.40 -60.95 6.41
C ASP A 2 3.84 -59.54 6.02
N SER A 3 3.12 -58.53 6.53
CA SER A 3 3.46 -57.12 6.30
C SER A 3 3.87 -56.43 7.60
N VAL A 4 4.96 -55.65 7.54
CA VAL A 4 5.43 -54.83 8.66
C VAL A 4 4.94 -53.41 8.43
N GLY A 5 3.93 -53.00 9.19
CA GLY A 5 3.33 -51.67 9.13
C GLY A 5 3.68 -50.81 10.35
N VAL A 6 2.99 -49.67 10.47
CA VAL A 6 3.21 -48.74 11.59
C VAL A 6 2.89 -49.37 12.95
N ALA A 7 1.93 -50.30 13.02
CA ALA A 7 1.55 -50.97 14.26
C ALA A 7 2.65 -51.92 14.76
N GLU A 8 3.24 -52.70 13.86
CA GLU A 8 4.35 -53.61 14.16
C GLU A 8 5.58 -52.81 14.58
N VAL A 9 5.92 -51.77 13.82
CA VAL A 9 7.05 -50.88 14.15
C VAL A 9 6.83 -50.18 15.49
N THR A 10 5.61 -49.74 15.79
CA THR A 10 5.29 -49.13 17.09
C THR A 10 5.50 -50.10 18.24
N ARG A 11 4.98 -51.33 18.12
CA ARG A 11 5.19 -52.37 19.14
C ARG A 11 6.67 -52.70 19.34
N ALA A 12 7.41 -52.89 18.24
CA ALA A 12 8.84 -53.19 18.29
C ALA A 12 9.65 -52.04 18.90
N PHE A 13 9.33 -50.79 18.54
CA PHE A 13 10.01 -49.61 19.06
C PHE A 13 9.76 -49.42 20.56
N LEU A 14 8.51 -49.56 21.02
CA LEU A 14 8.18 -49.44 22.44
C LEU A 14 8.75 -50.61 23.28
N ALA A 15 8.99 -51.76 22.67
CA ALA A 15 9.66 -52.89 23.32
C ALA A 15 11.21 -52.80 23.26
N SER A 16 11.76 -51.79 22.58
CA SER A 16 13.21 -51.66 22.42
C SER A 16 13.88 -51.27 23.73
N PRO A 17 15.09 -51.80 24.03
CA PRO A 17 15.83 -51.42 25.21
C PRO A 17 16.18 -49.92 25.17
N ALA A 18 16.19 -49.27 26.34
CA ALA A 18 16.42 -47.84 26.50
C ALA A 18 15.40 -46.93 25.79
N VAL A 19 14.18 -47.43 25.56
CA VAL A 19 13.00 -46.61 25.24
C VAL A 19 12.02 -46.77 26.39
N ASP A 20 11.66 -45.66 27.04
CA ASP A 20 10.58 -45.63 28.03
C ASP A 20 9.23 -45.41 27.32
N PRO A 21 8.30 -46.39 27.31
CA PRO A 21 6.99 -46.25 26.69
C PRO A 21 6.10 -45.18 27.34
N ALA A 22 6.38 -44.75 28.57
CA ALA A 22 5.61 -43.72 29.25
C ALA A 22 5.85 -42.31 28.68
N LEU A 23 7.02 -42.10 28.04
CA LEU A 23 7.44 -40.78 27.55
C LEU A 23 7.02 -40.50 26.11
N VAL A 24 6.57 -41.51 25.35
CA VAL A 24 6.17 -41.36 23.95
C VAL A 24 4.85 -42.06 23.65
N SER A 25 3.97 -41.36 22.95
CA SER A 25 2.69 -41.92 22.51
C SER A 25 2.82 -42.72 21.22
N ALA A 26 1.85 -43.60 20.94
CA ALA A 26 1.75 -44.27 19.64
C ALA A 26 1.61 -43.27 18.48
N GLU A 27 1.02 -42.09 18.73
CA GLU A 27 0.92 -41.01 17.76
C GLU A 27 2.26 -40.35 17.46
N TRP A 28 3.13 -40.18 18.47
CA TRP A 28 4.50 -39.71 18.28
C TRP A 28 5.27 -40.65 17.32
N VAL A 29 5.16 -41.96 17.53
CA VAL A 29 5.79 -42.96 16.66
C VAL A 29 5.20 -42.89 15.25
N ARG A 30 3.86 -42.81 15.11
CA ARG A 30 3.18 -42.70 13.81
C ARG A 30 3.63 -41.47 13.02
N ASN A 31 3.73 -40.31 13.68
CA ASN A 31 4.19 -39.07 13.06
C ASN A 31 5.64 -39.22 12.54
N HIS A 32 6.56 -39.71 13.37
CA HIS A 32 7.95 -39.82 12.94
C HIS A 32 8.19 -40.94 11.93
N TYR A 33 7.48 -42.05 12.03
CA TYR A 33 7.45 -43.10 11.01
C TYR A 33 7.17 -42.50 9.63
N ARG A 34 6.12 -41.67 9.51
CA ARG A 34 5.75 -40.99 8.25
C ARG A 34 6.94 -40.24 7.64
N TRP A 35 7.61 -39.40 8.42
CA TRP A 35 8.70 -38.55 7.91
C TRP A 35 9.99 -39.33 7.63
N ILE A 36 10.31 -40.33 8.45
CA ILE A 36 11.48 -41.19 8.27
C ILE A 36 11.33 -42.02 6.99
N VAL A 37 10.18 -42.69 6.82
CA VAL A 37 9.89 -43.48 5.62
C VAL A 37 9.87 -42.59 4.38
N LEU A 38 9.23 -41.42 4.43
CA LEU A 38 9.22 -40.47 3.32
C LEU A 38 10.65 -40.06 2.92
N LYS A 39 11.50 -39.73 3.89
CA LYS A 39 12.91 -39.38 3.66
C LYS A 39 13.65 -40.56 3.02
N MET A 40 13.55 -41.75 3.60
CA MET A 40 14.28 -42.94 3.16
C MET A 40 13.88 -43.34 1.75
N ALA A 41 12.58 -43.48 1.50
CA ALA A 41 12.03 -43.80 0.18
C ALA A 41 12.42 -42.75 -0.87
N ALA A 42 12.35 -41.46 -0.53
CA ALA A 42 12.77 -40.40 -1.46
C ALA A 42 14.28 -40.44 -1.74
N THR A 43 15.10 -40.78 -0.75
CA THR A 43 16.56 -40.83 -0.90
C THR A 43 16.97 -42.01 -1.79
N GLU A 44 16.37 -43.20 -1.59
CA GLU A 44 16.62 -44.35 -2.46
C GLU A 44 16.23 -44.08 -3.91
N ARG A 45 15.06 -43.46 -4.14
CA ARG A 45 14.63 -43.11 -5.51
C ARG A 45 15.55 -42.10 -6.19
N MET A 46 16.22 -41.25 -5.43
CA MET A 46 17.17 -40.27 -5.97
C MET A 46 18.56 -40.86 -6.24
N PHE A 47 18.96 -41.89 -5.48
CA PHE A 47 20.27 -42.55 -5.55
C PHE A 47 20.13 -44.08 -5.62
N PRO A 48 19.47 -44.60 -6.67
CA PRO A 48 19.11 -46.01 -6.74
C PRO A 48 20.35 -46.91 -6.81
N GLU A 49 21.40 -46.50 -7.51
CA GLU A 49 22.62 -47.30 -7.66
C GLU A 49 23.34 -47.54 -6.33
N GLN A 50 23.31 -46.55 -5.42
CA GLN A 50 24.01 -46.62 -4.14
C GLN A 50 23.15 -47.22 -3.03
N LEU A 51 21.83 -46.95 -3.05
CA LEU A 51 20.97 -47.14 -1.87
C LEU A 51 19.79 -48.08 -2.08
N ALA A 52 19.43 -48.48 -3.30
CA ALA A 52 18.24 -49.30 -3.52
C ALA A 52 18.27 -50.61 -2.71
N ASN A 53 17.16 -50.90 -2.00
CA ASN A 53 16.98 -52.04 -1.11
C ASN A 53 18.00 -52.12 0.04
N ARG A 54 18.75 -51.05 0.32
CA ARG A 54 19.79 -51.00 1.36
C ARG A 54 19.52 -49.93 2.40
N TYR A 55 18.73 -48.90 2.07
CA TYR A 55 18.49 -47.78 2.96
C TYR A 55 17.14 -47.89 3.65
N LEU A 56 16.03 -48.09 2.92
CA LEU A 56 14.68 -48.28 3.45
C LEU A 56 14.50 -49.70 4.00
N THR A 57 15.07 -49.96 5.18
CA THR A 57 14.94 -51.22 5.91
C THR A 57 14.30 -51.01 7.28
N PRO A 58 13.62 -52.03 7.86
CA PRO A 58 13.07 -51.95 9.22
C PRO A 58 14.12 -51.57 10.27
N ASP A 59 15.33 -52.10 10.15
CA ASP A 59 16.45 -51.80 11.05
C ASP A 59 16.85 -50.33 11.02
N ASN A 60 17.04 -49.76 9.81
CA ASN A 60 17.37 -48.34 9.66
C ASN A 60 16.22 -47.43 10.10
N LEU A 61 14.97 -47.87 9.93
CA LEU A 61 13.79 -47.16 10.40
C LEU A 61 13.75 -47.11 11.94
N LEU A 62 13.93 -48.25 12.62
CA LEU A 62 13.99 -48.33 14.09
C LEU A 62 15.17 -47.54 14.65
N LEU A 63 16.35 -47.62 14.01
CA LEU A 63 17.52 -46.82 14.39
C LEU A 63 17.23 -45.32 14.31
N GLN A 64 16.53 -44.87 13.27
CA GLN A 64 16.17 -43.46 13.13
C GLN A 64 15.04 -43.03 14.07
N LEU A 65 14.12 -43.93 14.43
CA LEU A 65 13.13 -43.67 15.49
C LEU A 65 13.83 -43.50 16.84
N LYS A 66 14.78 -44.38 17.17
CA LYS A 66 15.60 -44.25 18.39
C LYS A 66 16.38 -42.95 18.40
N TYR A 67 17.03 -42.60 17.28
CA TYR A 67 17.71 -41.31 17.15
C TYR A 67 16.79 -40.10 17.43
N ARG A 68 15.51 -40.15 17.02
CA ARG A 68 14.57 -39.08 17.32
C ARG A 68 14.18 -39.05 18.78
N TYR A 69 13.97 -40.21 19.39
CA TYR A 69 13.71 -40.35 20.82
C TYR A 69 14.87 -39.74 21.64
N ASP A 70 16.10 -40.14 21.34
CA ASP A 70 17.29 -39.67 22.05
C ASP A 70 17.43 -38.15 21.94
N ARG A 71 17.16 -37.60 20.75
CA ARG A 71 17.28 -36.15 20.56
C ARG A 71 16.16 -35.37 21.21
N GLU A 72 14.93 -35.81 21.04
CA GLU A 72 13.75 -35.04 21.42
C GLU A 72 13.36 -35.24 22.88
N ILE A 73 13.48 -36.47 23.39
CA ILE A 73 13.12 -36.88 24.74
C ILE A 73 14.37 -36.76 25.64
N ASP A 74 15.41 -37.57 25.40
CA ASP A 74 16.56 -37.64 26.32
C ASP A 74 17.37 -36.34 26.34
N LEU A 75 17.63 -35.75 25.17
CA LEU A 75 18.40 -34.51 25.02
C LEU A 75 17.54 -33.24 24.97
N CYS A 76 16.20 -33.36 25.01
CA CYS A 76 15.26 -32.23 24.97
C CYS A 76 15.47 -31.25 23.77
N GLN A 77 16.00 -31.74 22.64
CA GLN A 77 16.27 -30.94 21.44
C GLN A 77 15.05 -30.85 20.54
N ARG A 78 14.25 -29.82 20.76
CA ARG A 78 13.02 -29.57 20.02
C ARG A 78 13.27 -29.02 18.61
N SER A 79 12.47 -29.49 17.66
CA SER A 79 12.51 -29.08 16.26
C SER A 79 12.04 -27.63 16.06
N ALA A 80 12.21 -27.09 14.85
CA ALA A 80 11.84 -25.69 14.57
C ALA A 80 10.33 -25.46 14.71
N LEU A 81 9.50 -26.32 14.10
CA LEU A 81 8.04 -26.20 14.22
C LEU A 81 7.58 -26.50 15.64
N ARG A 82 8.24 -27.42 16.37
CA ARG A 82 7.93 -27.66 17.78
C ARG A 82 8.12 -26.40 18.63
N LYS A 83 9.28 -25.76 18.53
CA LYS A 83 9.54 -24.49 19.25
C LYS A 83 8.59 -23.37 18.85
N VAL A 84 8.19 -23.30 17.58
CA VAL A 84 7.26 -22.27 17.09
C VAL A 84 5.83 -22.51 17.59
N LEU A 85 5.35 -23.75 17.57
CA LEU A 85 4.00 -24.11 18.01
C LEU A 85 3.86 -24.04 19.54
N GLU A 86 4.91 -24.39 20.28
CA GLU A 86 4.99 -24.24 21.73
C GLU A 86 5.27 -22.79 22.18
N LYS A 87 5.42 -21.83 21.25
CA LYS A 87 5.69 -20.39 21.49
C LYS A 87 7.05 -20.05 22.12
N ASP A 88 7.96 -21.00 22.20
CA ASP A 88 9.33 -20.77 22.66
C ASP A 88 10.20 -20.04 21.63
N GLU A 89 9.81 -20.07 20.35
CA GLU A 89 10.50 -19.34 19.28
C GLU A 89 9.53 -18.61 18.35
N SER A 90 10.00 -17.49 17.78
CA SER A 90 9.17 -16.69 16.87
C SER A 90 9.02 -17.35 15.51
N SER A 91 7.77 -17.40 14.99
CA SER A 91 7.46 -17.83 13.61
C SER A 91 8.09 -16.92 12.54
N THR A 92 8.52 -15.71 12.92
CA THR A 92 9.14 -14.75 11.99
C THR A 92 10.58 -15.13 11.61
N LYS A 93 11.24 -15.96 12.43
CA LYS A 93 12.62 -16.39 12.19
C LYS A 93 12.71 -17.19 10.87
N PRO A 94 13.75 -16.98 10.05
CA PRO A 94 13.94 -17.74 8.82
C PRO A 94 13.99 -19.24 9.08
N MET A 95 13.21 -20.02 8.33
CA MET A 95 13.21 -21.48 8.43
C MET A 95 13.00 -22.11 7.06
N VAL A 96 13.64 -23.26 6.84
CA VAL A 96 13.44 -24.09 5.66
C VAL A 96 12.44 -25.18 6.01
N LEU A 97 11.29 -25.12 5.36
CA LEU A 97 10.25 -26.14 5.45
C LEU A 97 10.10 -26.81 4.08
N PHE A 98 9.49 -27.99 4.02
CA PHE A 98 9.08 -28.57 2.74
C PHE A 98 7.57 -28.73 2.68
N VAL A 99 7.04 -28.68 1.46
CA VAL A 99 5.62 -28.90 1.19
C VAL A 99 5.34 -30.41 1.29
N ALA A 100 4.67 -30.82 2.36
CA ALA A 100 4.29 -32.21 2.60
C ALA A 100 2.99 -32.59 1.88
N ASP A 101 2.06 -31.65 1.78
CA ASP A 101 0.78 -31.84 1.08
C ASP A 101 0.20 -30.49 0.65
N ILE A 102 -0.76 -30.50 -0.28
CA ILE A 102 -1.44 -29.32 -0.81
C ILE A 102 -2.94 -29.63 -0.87
N SER A 103 -3.73 -28.89 -0.09
CA SER A 103 -5.19 -29.01 -0.07
C SER A 103 -5.85 -27.83 -0.81
N ASN A 104 -6.96 -28.09 -1.49
CA ASN A 104 -7.84 -27.04 -2.00
C ASN A 104 -8.96 -26.82 -0.97
N VAL A 105 -9.17 -25.58 -0.53
CA VAL A 105 -10.15 -25.24 0.53
C VAL A 105 -11.56 -25.02 -0.04
N THR A 106 -11.79 -25.24 -1.34
CA THR A 106 -13.12 -25.11 -1.94
C THR A 106 -13.61 -26.42 -2.54
N ASP A 107 -14.53 -27.06 -1.83
CA ASP A 107 -15.65 -27.78 -2.42
C ASP A 107 -16.94 -27.22 -1.81
N LYS A 108 -17.89 -26.88 -2.70
CA LYS A 108 -19.31 -26.53 -2.49
C LYS A 108 -19.67 -25.05 -2.27
N GLU A 109 -20.39 -24.55 -3.28
CA GLU A 109 -21.25 -23.35 -3.35
C GLU A 109 -20.66 -22.04 -3.92
N ALA A 110 -21.34 -21.58 -4.98
CA ALA A 110 -21.14 -20.37 -5.80
C ALA A 110 -20.03 -20.41 -6.86
N GLY A 111 -20.45 -20.42 -8.13
CA GLY A 111 -19.58 -20.35 -9.31
C GLY A 111 -18.69 -19.10 -9.30
N GLY A 112 -17.38 -19.34 -9.26
CA GLY A 112 -16.34 -18.33 -9.42
C GLY A 112 -14.97 -18.92 -9.12
N GLU A 113 -14.11 -19.06 -10.13
CA GLU A 113 -12.78 -19.68 -10.06
C GLU A 113 -11.82 -19.01 -9.04
N ARG A 114 -11.92 -19.31 -7.75
CA ARG A 114 -10.94 -18.80 -6.77
C ARG A 114 -10.89 -19.58 -5.44
N GLY A 115 -10.61 -20.88 -5.54
CA GLY A 115 -10.28 -21.67 -4.36
C GLY A 115 -9.01 -21.18 -3.66
N GLU A 116 -9.14 -20.78 -2.40
CA GLU A 116 -8.02 -20.63 -1.47
C GLU A 116 -7.34 -22.00 -1.31
N ARG A 117 -6.01 -22.00 -1.28
CA ARG A 117 -5.21 -23.22 -1.14
C ARG A 117 -4.51 -23.18 0.19
N GLU A 118 -4.42 -24.34 0.82
CA GLU A 118 -3.59 -24.53 1.99
C GLU A 118 -2.45 -25.49 1.66
N MET A 119 -1.33 -25.32 2.36
CA MET A 119 -0.17 -26.19 2.21
C MET A 119 0.19 -26.77 3.57
N LEU A 120 0.35 -28.08 3.63
CA LEU A 120 0.95 -28.71 4.80
C LEU A 120 2.46 -28.53 4.72
N LEU A 121 3.05 -27.77 5.62
CA LEU A 121 4.50 -27.53 5.67
C LEU A 121 5.14 -28.32 6.80
N SER A 122 6.31 -28.91 6.56
CA SER A 122 7.03 -29.71 7.55
C SER A 122 8.50 -29.31 7.66
N ASP A 123 9.05 -29.35 8.87
CA ASP A 123 10.48 -29.24 9.16
C ASP A 123 11.19 -30.61 9.19
N GLY A 124 10.48 -31.68 8.82
CA GLY A 124 10.94 -33.06 8.87
C GLY A 124 10.73 -33.76 10.21
N TRP A 125 10.31 -33.03 11.24
CA TRP A 125 9.94 -33.57 12.56
C TRP A 125 8.44 -33.57 12.75
N TYR A 126 7.82 -32.41 12.50
CA TYR A 126 6.39 -32.18 12.59
C TYR A 126 5.89 -31.43 11.35
N SER A 127 4.59 -31.18 11.29
CA SER A 127 3.98 -30.39 10.22
C SER A 127 2.95 -29.43 10.76
N VAL A 128 2.75 -28.31 10.07
CA VAL A 128 1.74 -27.30 10.36
C VAL A 128 1.01 -26.93 9.06
N MET A 129 -0.30 -26.70 9.17
CA MET A 129 -1.08 -26.22 8.04
C MET A 129 -0.78 -24.74 7.78
N ALA A 130 -0.51 -24.37 6.53
CA ALA A 130 -0.14 -23.03 6.15
C ALA A 130 -1.15 -22.39 5.20
N THR A 131 -1.52 -21.14 5.50
CA THR A 131 -2.33 -20.31 4.60
C THR A 131 -1.40 -19.54 3.68
N VAL A 132 -1.82 -19.39 2.42
CA VAL A 132 -0.98 -18.85 1.36
C VAL A 132 -1.71 -17.75 0.61
N ASP A 133 -0.95 -16.76 0.12
CA ASP A 133 -1.53 -15.69 -0.67
C ASP A 133 -1.90 -16.12 -2.11
N ARG A 134 -2.45 -15.17 -2.87
CA ARG A 134 -2.87 -15.40 -4.27
C ARG A 134 -1.69 -15.77 -5.17
N GLU A 135 -0.52 -15.19 -4.95
CA GLU A 135 0.65 -15.45 -5.79
C GLU A 135 1.20 -16.85 -5.54
N MET A 136 1.27 -17.30 -4.28
CA MET A 136 1.67 -18.66 -3.94
C MET A 136 0.69 -19.67 -4.55
N SER A 137 -0.62 -19.39 -4.43
CA SER A 137 -1.65 -20.23 -5.05
C SER A 137 -1.43 -20.36 -6.56
N MET A 138 -1.06 -19.27 -7.25
CA MET A 138 -0.71 -19.31 -8.67
C MET A 138 0.59 -20.09 -8.93
N MET A 139 1.60 -19.99 -8.09
CA MET A 139 2.83 -20.78 -8.20
C MET A 139 2.57 -22.27 -8.06
N VAL A 140 1.64 -22.66 -7.19
CA VAL A 140 1.20 -24.05 -7.05
C VAL A 140 0.43 -24.51 -8.30
N ARG A 141 -0.49 -23.68 -8.83
CA ARG A 141 -1.22 -23.99 -10.09
C ARG A 141 -0.25 -24.18 -11.26
N ARG A 142 0.80 -23.36 -11.32
CA ARG A 142 1.86 -23.43 -12.34
C ARG A 142 2.91 -24.51 -12.06
N THR A 143 2.72 -25.36 -11.05
CA THR A 143 3.61 -26.45 -10.61
C THR A 143 5.04 -26.01 -10.24
N VAL A 144 5.25 -24.70 -10.02
CA VAL A 144 6.53 -24.15 -9.53
C VAL A 144 6.77 -24.58 -8.08
N VAL A 145 5.68 -24.62 -7.30
CA VAL A 145 5.65 -25.17 -5.94
C VAL A 145 4.77 -26.42 -5.96
N ARG A 146 5.35 -27.55 -5.55
CA ARG A 146 4.68 -28.86 -5.51
C ARG A 146 5.08 -29.61 -4.24
N VAL A 147 4.36 -30.68 -3.91
CA VAL A 147 4.74 -31.60 -2.83
C VAL A 147 6.20 -32.05 -3.00
N GLY A 148 6.96 -32.02 -1.91
CA GLY A 148 8.41 -32.24 -1.84
C GLY A 148 9.27 -30.99 -2.06
N THR A 149 8.70 -29.85 -2.44
CA THR A 149 9.48 -28.61 -2.64
C THR A 149 9.94 -28.05 -1.29
N LYS A 150 11.24 -27.77 -1.16
CA LYS A 150 11.78 -27.04 -0.01
C LYS A 150 11.64 -25.53 -0.21
N LEU A 151 11.13 -24.85 0.80
CA LEU A 151 10.85 -23.42 0.85
C LEU A 151 11.59 -22.81 2.04
N LEU A 152 12.40 -21.80 1.77
CA LEU A 152 12.88 -20.86 2.79
C LEU A 152 11.77 -19.85 3.04
N VAL A 153 11.20 -19.90 4.24
CA VAL A 153 10.13 -19.03 4.71
C VAL A 153 10.72 -18.03 5.70
N MET A 154 10.36 -16.76 5.56
CA MET A 154 10.75 -15.67 6.47
C MET A 154 9.51 -14.88 6.88
N GLY A 155 9.51 -14.25 8.06
CA GLY A 155 8.44 -13.35 8.47
C GLY A 155 7.05 -14.02 8.47
N ALA A 156 7.00 -15.33 8.71
CA ALA A 156 5.73 -16.04 8.82
C ALA A 156 5.05 -15.70 10.14
N GLU A 157 3.73 -15.85 10.15
CA GLU A 157 2.89 -15.48 11.28
C GLU A 157 2.03 -16.65 11.70
N LEU A 158 2.10 -17.02 12.98
CA LEU A 158 1.29 -18.09 13.53
C LEU A 158 -0.05 -17.52 14.03
N ILE A 159 -1.14 -17.96 13.39
CA ILE A 159 -2.50 -17.50 13.64
C ILE A 159 -3.25 -18.53 14.50
N ASN A 160 -4.13 -18.04 15.37
CA ASN A 160 -5.03 -18.84 16.23
C ASN A 160 -4.34 -19.78 17.24
N ASN A 161 -3.08 -19.50 17.58
CA ASN A 161 -2.35 -20.23 18.62
C ASN A 161 -1.98 -19.26 19.75
N GLU A 162 -2.87 -19.04 20.71
CA GLU A 162 -2.65 -18.07 21.79
C GLU A 162 -1.80 -18.67 22.93
N ASN A 163 -2.16 -19.87 23.40
CA ASN A 163 -1.55 -20.50 24.57
C ASN A 163 -0.33 -21.39 24.25
N GLY A 164 0.03 -21.51 22.97
CA GLY A 164 0.96 -22.55 22.53
C GLY A 164 0.30 -23.93 22.53
N CYS A 165 0.79 -24.82 21.67
CA CYS A 165 0.31 -26.20 21.62
C CYS A 165 1.45 -27.15 21.22
N HIS A 166 1.35 -28.39 21.69
CA HIS A 166 2.23 -29.44 21.22
C HIS A 166 1.90 -29.74 19.74
N PRO A 167 2.90 -29.99 18.85
CA PRO A 167 2.64 -30.15 17.42
C PRO A 167 1.66 -31.27 17.04
N LEU A 168 1.60 -32.34 17.82
CA LEU A 168 0.66 -33.46 17.59
C LEU A 168 -0.77 -33.12 18.03
N GLU A 169 -0.94 -32.11 18.87
CA GLU A 169 -2.23 -31.67 19.42
C GLU A 169 -2.65 -30.32 18.82
N THR A 170 -2.14 -30.00 17.64
CA THR A 170 -2.38 -28.72 16.98
C THR A 170 -3.87 -28.56 16.64
N PRO A 171 -4.58 -27.56 17.19
CA PRO A 171 -5.99 -27.33 16.88
C PRO A 171 -6.22 -27.09 15.38
N ALA A 172 -7.37 -27.53 14.86
CA ALA A 172 -7.67 -27.48 13.43
C ALA A 172 -7.77 -26.07 12.83
N ASN A 173 -7.87 -25.02 13.66
CA ASN A 173 -7.89 -23.62 13.27
C ASN A 173 -6.51 -22.94 13.29
N VAL A 174 -5.47 -23.58 13.86
CA VAL A 174 -4.11 -23.03 13.87
C VAL A 174 -3.51 -23.06 12.46
N ARG A 175 -2.97 -21.92 12.02
CA ARG A 175 -2.39 -21.77 10.68
C ARG A 175 -1.09 -20.99 10.73
N LEU A 176 -0.11 -21.43 9.94
CA LEU A 176 1.08 -20.66 9.66
C LEU A 176 0.86 -19.83 8.39
N ARG A 177 0.69 -18.52 8.52
CA ARG A 177 0.53 -17.63 7.38
C ARG A 177 1.87 -17.35 6.72
N VAL A 178 1.96 -17.66 5.42
CA VAL A 178 3.18 -17.53 4.61
C VAL A 178 2.93 -16.61 3.42
N TRP A 179 3.83 -15.64 3.24
CA TRP A 179 3.80 -14.67 2.14
C TRP A 179 4.75 -15.07 1.01
N THR A 180 4.34 -14.96 -0.24
CA THR A 180 5.18 -15.31 -1.39
C THR A 180 6.43 -14.45 -1.49
N ASN A 181 6.33 -13.14 -1.27
CA ASN A 181 7.48 -12.24 -1.31
C ASN A 181 8.49 -12.51 -0.17
N SER A 182 8.03 -13.15 0.91
CA SER A 182 8.88 -13.61 2.01
C SER A 182 9.30 -15.08 1.90
N THR A 183 8.99 -15.74 0.77
CA THR A 183 9.29 -17.15 0.55
C THR A 183 10.17 -17.34 -0.68
N ARG A 184 11.19 -18.19 -0.59
CA ARG A 184 12.04 -18.57 -1.73
C ARG A 184 12.18 -20.07 -1.80
N ARG A 185 12.36 -20.64 -3.00
CA ARG A 185 12.74 -22.05 -3.14
C ARG A 185 14.13 -22.25 -2.54
N ALA A 186 14.24 -23.22 -1.63
CA ALA A 186 15.52 -23.64 -1.07
C ALA A 186 16.17 -24.71 -1.97
N ARG A 187 17.48 -24.88 -1.84
CA ARG A 187 18.20 -25.95 -2.55
C ARG A 187 17.72 -27.31 -2.03
N TRP A 188 17.77 -28.33 -2.89
CA TRP A 188 17.30 -29.67 -2.54
C TRP A 188 18.01 -30.26 -1.31
N HIS A 189 19.28 -29.94 -1.11
CA HIS A 189 20.09 -30.39 0.03
C HIS A 189 20.05 -29.45 1.25
N SER A 190 19.31 -28.34 1.19
CA SER A 190 19.18 -27.43 2.34
C SER A 190 18.62 -28.18 3.55
N ARG A 191 19.23 -27.98 4.73
CA ARG A 191 18.76 -28.55 6.00
C ARG A 191 17.41 -27.93 6.35
N LEU A 192 16.48 -28.76 6.84
CA LEU A 192 15.16 -28.31 7.31
C LEU A 192 15.27 -27.71 8.72
N GLY A 193 14.34 -26.83 9.06
CA GLY A 193 14.31 -26.10 10.34
C GLY A 193 14.89 -24.70 10.24
N PHE A 194 15.29 -24.11 11.37
CA PHE A 194 15.80 -22.73 11.41
C PHE A 194 17.03 -22.55 10.54
N CYS A 195 17.08 -21.42 9.82
CA CYS A 195 18.17 -21.05 8.94
C CYS A 195 18.95 -19.87 9.56
N PRO A 196 20.26 -20.02 9.85
CA PRO A 196 21.06 -18.94 10.43
C PRO A 196 21.39 -17.83 9.43
N HIS A 197 21.41 -18.14 8.13
CA HIS A 197 21.76 -17.18 7.09
C HIS A 197 20.52 -16.54 6.47
N LEU A 198 20.47 -15.22 6.53
CA LEU A 198 19.46 -14.41 5.83
C LEU A 198 19.81 -14.34 4.34
N PRO A 199 18.83 -14.51 3.44
CA PRO A 199 19.04 -14.30 2.02
C PRO A 199 19.28 -12.81 1.73
N PRO A 200 19.98 -12.48 0.63
CA PRO A 200 20.14 -11.10 0.21
C PRO A 200 18.77 -10.46 -0.07
N PRO A 201 18.64 -9.13 0.13
CA PRO A 201 17.40 -8.40 -0.15
C PRO A 201 16.86 -8.68 -1.54
N ALA A 202 15.53 -8.65 -1.67
CA ALA A 202 14.88 -8.74 -2.97
C ALA A 202 15.26 -7.52 -3.82
N ARG A 203 15.23 -7.72 -5.15
CA ARG A 203 15.26 -6.64 -6.14
C ARG A 203 13.82 -6.31 -6.54
N LEU A 204 13.56 -5.08 -6.97
CA LEU A 204 12.21 -4.63 -7.40
C LEU A 204 11.54 -5.58 -8.40
N ARG A 205 12.29 -6.10 -9.38
CA ARG A 205 11.76 -7.04 -10.39
C ARG A 205 11.20 -8.34 -9.81
N GLY A 206 11.71 -8.76 -8.65
CA GLY A 206 11.35 -10.02 -7.99
C GLY A 206 10.19 -9.88 -7.02
N VAL A 207 9.74 -8.66 -6.75
CA VAL A 207 8.60 -8.40 -5.86
C VAL A 207 7.30 -8.52 -6.64
N LEU A 208 6.36 -9.30 -6.10
CA LEU A 208 5.04 -9.49 -6.67
C LEU A 208 4.03 -8.60 -5.96
N GLY A 209 3.23 -7.84 -6.72
CA GLY A 209 2.27 -6.89 -6.16
C GLY A 209 1.25 -7.50 -5.19
N ARG A 210 0.87 -8.77 -5.36
CA ARG A 210 -0.07 -9.46 -4.46
C ARG A 210 0.58 -10.59 -3.64
N GLY A 211 1.91 -10.53 -3.48
CA GLY A 211 2.70 -11.55 -2.77
C GLY A 211 2.92 -11.24 -1.29
N GLY A 212 2.14 -10.33 -0.70
CA GLY A 212 2.22 -9.96 0.71
C GLY A 212 3.52 -9.24 1.08
N THR A 213 3.97 -9.48 2.31
CA THR A 213 5.10 -8.80 2.93
C THR A 213 6.44 -9.12 2.25
N VAL A 214 7.27 -8.09 2.07
CA VAL A 214 8.63 -8.13 1.55
C VAL A 214 9.60 -7.93 2.73
N PRO A 215 10.41 -8.93 3.08
CA PRO A 215 11.23 -8.88 4.31
C PRO A 215 12.40 -7.90 4.17
N ALA A 216 13.00 -7.82 2.98
CA ALA A 216 14.02 -6.84 2.65
C ALA A 216 14.00 -6.56 1.13
N LEU A 217 14.09 -5.29 0.75
CA LEU A 217 14.13 -4.80 -0.63
C LEU A 217 15.30 -3.82 -0.76
N ALA A 218 16.19 -4.06 -1.72
CA ALA A 218 17.20 -3.07 -2.11
C ALA A 218 16.65 -2.25 -3.29
N ALA A 219 16.62 -0.92 -3.15
CA ALA A 219 16.18 0.00 -4.21
C ALA A 219 16.75 1.41 -3.99
N THR A 220 16.83 2.19 -5.06
CA THR A 220 17.21 3.61 -5.02
C THR A 220 15.98 4.49 -5.06
N VAL A 221 15.96 5.56 -4.27
CA VAL A 221 14.94 6.60 -4.31
C VAL A 221 15.16 7.46 -5.54
N VAL A 222 14.27 7.33 -6.52
CA VAL A 222 14.39 8.06 -7.79
C VAL A 222 13.61 9.36 -7.75
N ARG A 223 12.43 9.38 -7.12
CA ARG A 223 11.63 10.60 -6.95
C ARG A 223 11.04 10.66 -5.55
N THR A 224 11.11 11.83 -4.94
CA THR A 224 10.42 12.13 -3.69
C THR A 224 9.34 13.15 -3.99
N TYR A 225 8.08 12.80 -3.69
CA TYR A 225 6.93 13.68 -3.97
C TYR A 225 6.65 14.60 -2.77
N PRO A 226 5.94 15.73 -2.98
CA PRO A 226 5.47 16.57 -1.89
C PRO A 226 4.64 15.79 -0.86
N LEU A 227 4.62 16.29 0.39
CA LEU A 227 3.79 15.72 1.44
C LEU A 227 2.31 15.84 1.09
N LEU A 228 1.59 14.75 1.36
CA LEU A 228 0.15 14.63 1.17
C LEU A 228 -0.54 14.43 2.52
N PHE A 229 -1.79 14.86 2.59
CA PHE A 229 -2.61 14.78 3.79
C PHE A 229 -3.89 14.02 3.48
N LEU A 230 -4.09 12.89 4.16
CA LEU A 230 -5.29 12.06 4.03
C LEU A 230 -6.26 12.41 5.14
N GLU A 231 -7.41 12.98 4.81
CA GLU A 231 -8.51 13.18 5.75
C GLU A 231 -9.57 12.08 5.61
N LYS A 232 -9.97 11.51 6.74
CA LYS A 232 -11.13 10.61 6.82
C LYS A 232 -12.36 11.42 7.20
N LEU A 233 -13.32 11.53 6.29
CA LEU A 233 -14.57 12.24 6.51
C LEU A 233 -15.60 11.37 7.24
N SER A 234 -16.54 12.01 7.92
CA SER A 234 -17.72 11.36 8.51
C SER A 234 -18.54 10.68 7.42
N GLY A 235 -18.56 9.34 7.41
CA GLY A 235 -19.18 8.53 6.36
C GLY A 235 -18.21 7.64 5.57
N GLY A 236 -16.94 7.52 6.00
CA GLY A 236 -15.97 6.57 5.43
C GLY A 236 -15.35 7.02 4.10
N LYS A 237 -15.75 8.19 3.57
CA LYS A 237 -15.08 8.82 2.43
C LYS A 237 -13.70 9.32 2.86
N THR A 238 -12.73 9.23 1.96
CA THR A 238 -11.37 9.73 2.18
C THR A 238 -11.03 10.79 1.14
N VAL A 239 -10.35 11.85 1.57
CA VAL A 239 -9.89 12.93 0.70
C VAL A 239 -8.39 13.08 0.87
N ILE A 240 -7.67 13.16 -0.25
CA ILE A 240 -6.23 13.43 -0.26
C ILE A 240 -6.03 14.88 -0.67
N ARG A 241 -5.29 15.63 0.14
CA ARG A 241 -4.93 17.03 -0.11
C ARG A 241 -3.43 17.21 -0.20
N GLY A 242 -3.01 18.21 -0.95
CA GLY A 242 -1.64 18.73 -0.92
C GLY A 242 -1.47 19.72 0.24
N GLU A 243 -0.25 20.18 0.47
CA GLU A 243 0.08 21.08 1.57
C GLU A 243 -0.74 22.38 1.57
N LYS A 244 -0.82 23.07 0.42
CA LYS A 244 -1.58 24.33 0.31
C LYS A 244 -3.08 24.14 0.56
N THR A 245 -3.66 23.06 0.04
CA THR A 245 -5.10 22.81 0.17
C THR A 245 -5.47 22.27 1.54
N GLU A 246 -4.55 21.58 2.23
CA GLU A 246 -4.72 21.22 3.62
C GLU A 246 -4.61 22.44 4.54
N GLN A 247 -3.67 23.36 4.32
CA GLN A 247 -3.58 24.59 5.11
C GLN A 247 -4.88 25.40 5.03
N ALA A 248 -5.41 25.60 3.82
CA ALA A 248 -6.68 26.30 3.64
C ALA A 248 -7.87 25.58 4.31
N ALA A 249 -7.88 24.23 4.29
CA ALA A 249 -8.89 23.44 4.97
C ALA A 249 -8.78 23.54 6.50
N GLU A 250 -7.55 23.60 7.02
CA GLU A 250 -7.27 23.77 8.43
C GLU A 250 -7.67 25.17 8.91
N ASP A 251 -7.31 26.22 8.19
CA ASP A 251 -7.72 27.60 8.51
C ASP A 251 -9.24 27.73 8.52
N ALA A 252 -9.93 27.13 7.54
CA ALA A 252 -11.38 27.10 7.47
C ALA A 252 -12.03 26.31 8.62
N TYR A 253 -11.39 25.23 9.07
CA TYR A 253 -11.83 24.46 10.24
C TYR A 253 -11.65 25.25 11.53
N GLN A 254 -10.49 25.88 11.71
CA GLN A 254 -10.19 26.71 12.87
C GLN A 254 -11.16 27.89 12.98
N LEU A 255 -11.46 28.56 11.87
CA LEU A 255 -12.43 29.64 11.84
C LEU A 255 -13.83 29.17 12.27
N LYS A 256 -14.31 28.04 11.72
CA LYS A 256 -15.61 27.47 12.10
C LYS A 256 -15.64 27.03 13.56
N ARG A 257 -14.55 26.44 14.05
CA ARG A 257 -14.40 26.00 15.44
C ARG A 257 -14.41 27.20 16.38
N GLN A 258 -13.75 28.29 16.02
CA GLN A 258 -13.77 29.54 16.78
C GLN A 258 -15.19 30.15 16.82
N GLN A 259 -15.86 30.27 15.67
CA GLN A 259 -17.24 30.78 15.62
C GLN A 259 -18.21 29.93 16.46
N CYS A 260 -18.05 28.60 16.43
CA CYS A 260 -18.84 27.70 17.25
C CYS A 260 -18.54 27.89 18.75
N ALA A 261 -17.26 28.00 19.11
CA ALA A 261 -16.83 28.24 20.49
C ALA A 261 -17.39 29.57 21.02
N GLU A 262 -17.35 30.65 20.25
CA GLU A 262 -17.93 31.96 20.61
C GLU A 262 -19.45 31.87 20.81
N SER A 263 -20.16 31.17 19.93
CA SER A 263 -21.60 30.93 20.07
C SER A 263 -21.92 30.13 21.35
N ILE A 264 -21.14 29.09 21.65
CA ILE A 264 -21.29 28.29 22.87
C ILE A 264 -20.95 29.10 24.12
N LEU A 265 -19.89 29.91 24.10
CA LEU A 265 -19.52 30.81 25.20
C LEU A 265 -20.64 31.77 25.52
N SER A 266 -21.20 32.43 24.50
CA SER A 266 -22.32 33.37 24.67
C SER A 266 -23.54 32.67 25.28
N GLN A 267 -23.85 31.43 24.87
CA GLN A 267 -24.91 30.63 25.46
C GLN A 267 -24.64 30.28 26.94
N LEU A 268 -23.42 29.83 27.26
CA LEU A 268 -23.03 29.46 28.63
C LEU A 268 -22.98 30.67 29.57
N GLN A 269 -22.50 31.82 29.08
CA GLN A 269 -22.52 33.09 29.82
C GLN A 269 -23.95 33.53 30.10
N GLY A 270 -24.85 33.49 29.11
CA GLY A 270 -26.26 33.78 29.30
C GLY A 270 -26.95 32.83 30.29
N GLU A 271 -26.65 31.53 30.23
CA GLU A 271 -27.12 30.54 31.21
C GLU A 271 -26.63 30.87 32.63
N ALA A 272 -25.34 31.22 32.80
CA ALA A 272 -24.75 31.56 34.08
C ALA A 272 -25.30 32.88 34.66
N GLU A 273 -25.47 33.92 33.83
CA GLU A 273 -26.07 35.19 34.21
C GLU A 273 -27.55 35.03 34.60
N ALA A 274 -28.30 34.17 33.91
CA ALA A 274 -29.68 33.87 34.25
C ALA A 274 -29.80 33.17 35.62
N VAL A 275 -28.88 32.25 35.93
CA VAL A 275 -28.80 31.62 37.26
C VAL A 275 -28.47 32.67 38.32
N ARG A 276 -27.44 33.49 38.10
CA ARG A 276 -27.08 34.60 39.02
C ARG A 276 -28.24 35.56 39.26
N CYS A 277 -28.98 35.94 38.21
CA CYS A 277 -30.18 36.78 38.34
C CYS A 277 -31.29 36.13 39.15
N ARG A 278 -31.49 34.80 39.04
CA ARG A 278 -32.47 34.04 39.83
C ARG A 278 -32.07 33.96 41.29
N ASP A 279 -30.79 33.74 41.58
CA ASP A 279 -30.30 33.64 42.95
C ASP A 279 -30.30 35.00 43.66
N ARG A 280 -29.98 36.09 42.94
CA ARG A 280 -30.13 37.47 43.45
C ARG A 280 -31.53 37.80 43.91
N ARG A 281 -32.56 37.38 43.17
CA ARG A 281 -33.97 37.63 43.54
C ARG A 281 -34.38 36.93 44.84
N LYS A 282 -33.61 35.94 45.31
CA LYS A 282 -33.88 35.18 46.54
C LYS A 282 -33.10 35.70 47.75
N GLN A 283 -32.12 36.58 47.55
CA GLN A 283 -31.27 37.08 48.63
C GLN A 283 -31.88 38.32 49.30
N GLN A 284 -31.85 38.36 50.64
CA GLN A 284 -32.25 39.53 51.41
C GLN A 284 -31.16 40.63 51.33
N PRO A 285 -31.54 41.92 51.38
CA PRO A 285 -30.57 43.00 51.35
C PRO A 285 -29.65 42.96 52.58
N VAL A 286 -28.34 42.84 52.33
CA VAL A 286 -27.32 42.85 53.38
C VAL A 286 -27.13 44.29 53.87
N THR A 287 -27.23 44.53 55.18
CA THR A 287 -27.00 45.85 55.79
C THR A 287 -25.77 45.82 56.68
N ARG A 288 -25.14 46.98 56.92
CA ARG A 288 -23.98 47.08 57.82
C ARG A 288 -24.26 46.56 59.24
N ARG A 289 -25.53 46.59 59.69
CA ARG A 289 -25.95 46.04 60.99
C ARG A 289 -25.93 44.52 61.01
N SER A 290 -26.37 43.86 59.94
CA SER A 290 -26.33 42.39 59.85
C SER A 290 -24.90 41.85 59.78
N VAL A 291 -23.98 42.54 59.11
CA VAL A 291 -22.55 42.14 59.06
C VAL A 291 -21.87 42.28 60.44
N ARG A 292 -22.22 43.30 61.24
CA ARG A 292 -21.67 43.49 62.61
C ARG A 292 -22.15 42.46 63.63
N GLN A 293 -23.31 41.84 63.40
CA GLN A 293 -23.90 40.87 64.33
C GLN A 293 -23.34 39.45 64.16
N VAL A 294 -22.53 39.23 63.13
CA VAL A 294 -22.01 37.91 62.75
C VAL A 294 -20.57 37.81 63.23
N GLY A 295 -20.33 36.93 64.21
CA GLY A 295 -19.01 36.74 64.82
C GLY A 295 -18.16 35.65 64.13
N SER A 296 -18.78 34.80 63.31
CA SER A 296 -18.12 33.68 62.63
C SER A 296 -17.74 34.03 61.19
N THR A 297 -16.48 33.79 60.81
CA THR A 297 -15.98 34.02 59.44
C THR A 297 -16.76 33.21 58.39
N GLN A 298 -17.30 32.04 58.74
CA GLN A 298 -18.06 31.19 57.81
C GLN A 298 -19.48 31.74 57.53
N GLU A 299 -20.17 32.24 58.55
CA GLU A 299 -21.47 32.88 58.41
C GLU A 299 -21.35 34.23 57.68
N LEU A 300 -20.19 34.89 57.84
CA LEU A 300 -19.90 36.13 57.16
C LEU A 300 -19.61 35.92 55.67
N LEU A 301 -18.96 34.81 55.30
CA LEU A 301 -18.78 34.39 53.90
C LEU A 301 -20.13 34.14 53.21
N SER A 302 -21.03 33.37 53.84
CA SER A 302 -22.33 33.03 53.26
C SER A 302 -23.27 34.24 53.12
N LEU A 303 -23.22 35.18 54.05
CA LEU A 303 -23.97 36.44 53.94
C LEU A 303 -23.45 37.36 52.84
N LEU A 304 -22.15 37.30 52.51
CA LEU A 304 -21.51 38.16 51.52
C LEU A 304 -21.37 37.52 50.13
N GLU A 305 -21.82 36.28 49.92
CA GLU A 305 -21.81 35.59 48.62
C GLU A 305 -22.52 36.36 47.49
N GLY A 306 -23.52 37.20 47.82
CA GLY A 306 -24.32 37.97 46.86
C GLY A 306 -23.86 39.40 46.56
N VAL A 307 -22.90 39.92 47.33
CA VAL A 307 -22.51 41.33 47.30
C VAL A 307 -21.47 41.58 46.21
N GLU A 308 -21.78 42.42 45.23
CA GLU A 308 -20.84 42.77 44.14
C GLU A 308 -19.61 43.53 44.64
N ASP A 309 -19.82 44.55 45.49
CA ASP A 309 -18.75 45.41 46.00
C ASP A 309 -18.55 45.24 47.51
N ILE A 310 -17.50 44.52 47.90
CA ILE A 310 -17.11 44.32 49.31
C ILE A 310 -16.55 45.61 49.92
N SER A 311 -16.09 46.55 49.09
CA SER A 311 -15.45 47.80 49.55
C SER A 311 -16.36 48.61 50.47
N VAL A 312 -17.68 48.49 50.27
CA VAL A 312 -18.72 49.14 51.08
C VAL A 312 -18.72 48.69 52.56
N PHE A 313 -18.17 47.51 52.85
CA PHE A 313 -18.10 46.89 54.17
C PHE A 313 -16.69 46.90 54.78
N GLN A 314 -15.70 47.53 54.13
CA GLN A 314 -14.31 47.64 54.64
C GLN A 314 -14.20 48.30 56.02
N GLU A 315 -15.13 49.21 56.36
CA GLU A 315 -15.19 49.87 57.68
C GLU A 315 -15.64 48.93 58.82
N VAL A 316 -16.19 47.76 58.48
CA VAL A 316 -16.81 46.81 59.43
C VAL A 316 -16.03 45.50 59.53
N LEU A 317 -15.28 45.14 58.50
CA LEU A 317 -14.53 43.90 58.39
C LEU A 317 -13.06 44.09 58.81
N THR A 318 -12.44 43.08 59.41
CA THR A 318 -11.01 43.10 59.69
C THR A 318 -10.18 42.78 58.43
N SER A 319 -8.91 43.18 58.40
CA SER A 319 -8.00 42.90 57.27
C SER A 319 -7.91 41.40 56.94
N ASP A 320 -7.87 40.54 57.97
CA ASP A 320 -7.79 39.08 57.79
C ASP A 320 -9.10 38.50 57.23
N GLN A 321 -10.26 39.03 57.66
CA GLN A 321 -11.57 38.65 57.13
C GLN A 321 -11.69 39.05 55.66
N VAL A 322 -11.25 40.26 55.29
CA VAL A 322 -11.25 40.72 53.89
C VAL A 322 -10.36 39.83 53.02
N SER A 323 -9.15 39.51 53.48
CA SER A 323 -8.24 38.62 52.75
C SER A 323 -8.84 37.22 52.54
N ALA A 324 -9.43 36.62 53.57
CA ALA A 324 -10.07 35.31 53.49
C ALA A 324 -11.29 35.29 52.54
N ILE A 325 -12.08 36.37 52.51
CA ILE A 325 -13.21 36.52 51.58
C ILE A 325 -12.71 36.69 50.13
N GLN A 326 -11.66 37.48 49.93
CA GLN A 326 -11.06 37.69 48.61
C GLN A 326 -10.46 36.40 48.05
N GLU A 327 -9.68 35.67 48.85
CA GLU A 327 -9.13 34.37 48.48
C GLU A 327 -10.25 33.39 48.13
N ARG A 328 -11.30 33.30 48.96
CA ARG A 328 -12.44 32.43 48.69
C ARG A 328 -13.19 32.79 47.40
N ARG A 329 -13.39 34.08 47.13
CA ARG A 329 -14.00 34.56 45.87
C ARG A 329 -13.12 34.26 44.67
N GLN A 330 -11.80 34.37 44.82
CA GLN A 330 -10.85 34.03 43.76
C GLN A 330 -10.86 32.53 43.47
N GLU A 331 -10.88 31.68 44.51
CA GLU A 331 -11.04 30.23 44.35
C GLU A 331 -12.35 29.89 43.63
N GLU A 332 -13.48 30.49 44.04
CA GLU A 332 -14.78 30.25 43.42
C GLU A 332 -14.86 30.76 41.98
N ALA A 333 -14.27 31.93 41.69
CA ALA A 333 -14.16 32.45 40.35
C ALA A 333 -13.32 31.52 39.46
N SER A 334 -12.19 31.01 39.99
CA SER A 334 -11.34 30.06 39.27
C SER A 334 -12.07 28.74 38.99
N ARG A 335 -12.83 28.23 39.97
CA ARG A 335 -13.66 27.03 39.82
C ARG A 335 -14.78 27.23 38.81
N GLN A 336 -15.49 28.36 38.86
CA GLN A 336 -16.53 28.70 37.89
C GLN A 336 -15.96 28.82 36.48
N GLN A 337 -14.77 29.43 36.34
CA GLN A 337 -14.08 29.56 35.06
C GLN A 337 -13.66 28.19 34.52
N GLN A 338 -13.15 27.30 35.37
CA GLN A 338 -12.79 25.93 35.01
C GLN A 338 -14.02 25.11 34.61
N GLU A 339 -15.12 25.19 35.37
CA GLU A 339 -16.38 24.52 35.01
C GLU A 339 -16.96 25.03 33.69
N LEU A 340 -16.83 26.34 33.41
CA LEU A 340 -17.24 26.94 32.15
C LEU A 340 -16.36 26.47 30.99
N GLN A 341 -15.04 26.41 31.20
CA GLN A 341 -14.10 25.88 30.23
C GLN A 341 -14.38 24.40 29.92
N ASP A 342 -14.62 23.58 30.93
CA ASP A 342 -14.95 22.16 30.77
C ASP A 342 -16.27 21.97 30.03
N LYS A 343 -17.30 22.76 30.37
CA LYS A 343 -18.59 22.75 29.65
C LYS A 343 -18.44 23.20 28.20
N LEU A 344 -17.60 24.20 27.94
CA LEU A 344 -17.28 24.65 26.59
C LEU A 344 -16.61 23.52 25.80
N VAL A 345 -15.55 22.91 26.32
CA VAL A 345 -14.82 21.84 25.63
C VAL A 345 -15.76 20.69 25.31
N ARG A 346 -16.60 20.27 26.28
CA ARG A 346 -17.59 19.20 26.05
C ARG A 346 -18.61 19.55 24.96
N ARG A 347 -19.28 20.71 25.04
CA ARG A 347 -20.26 21.12 24.02
C ARG A 347 -19.62 21.36 22.66
N LEU A 348 -18.36 21.81 22.63
CA LEU A 348 -17.61 22.03 21.40
C LEU A 348 -17.26 20.70 20.73
N ASP A 349 -16.76 19.71 21.48
CA ASP A 349 -16.42 18.39 20.96
C ASP A 349 -17.66 17.62 20.50
N GLU A 350 -18.81 17.81 21.17
CA GLU A 350 -20.12 17.28 20.74
C GLU A 350 -20.60 17.87 19.42
N LYS A 351 -20.47 19.19 19.23
CA LYS A 351 -20.90 19.87 17.99
C LYS A 351 -19.89 19.74 16.85
N MET A 352 -18.60 19.65 17.16
CA MET A 352 -17.51 19.69 16.19
C MET A 352 -16.40 18.71 16.57
N ALA A 353 -16.49 17.50 16.04
CA ALA A 353 -15.44 16.49 16.18
C ALA A 353 -14.09 16.96 15.57
N PRO A 354 -12.95 16.53 16.13
CA PRO A 354 -11.64 16.80 15.56
C PRO A 354 -11.48 16.13 14.18
N ARG A 355 -10.81 16.83 13.27
CA ARG A 355 -10.50 16.29 11.93
C ARG A 355 -9.52 15.12 12.04
N SER A 356 -9.80 14.03 11.33
CA SER A 356 -8.92 12.86 11.28
C SER A 356 -7.99 12.95 10.06
N VAL A 357 -6.90 13.70 10.20
CA VAL A 357 -5.91 13.94 9.13
C VAL A 357 -4.63 13.14 9.40
N THR A 358 -4.09 12.47 8.39
CA THR A 358 -2.84 11.71 8.47
C THR A 358 -1.87 12.14 7.36
N ARG A 359 -0.64 12.50 7.75
CA ARG A 359 0.45 12.81 6.81
C ARG A 359 0.88 11.56 6.06
N MET A 360 1.18 11.71 4.78
CA MET A 360 1.61 10.64 3.89
C MET A 360 2.67 11.16 2.94
N LEU A 361 3.78 10.43 2.81
CA LEU A 361 4.78 10.67 1.79
C LEU A 361 4.72 9.55 0.75
N LYS A 362 4.74 9.93 -0.52
CA LYS A 362 4.95 9.00 -1.61
C LYS A 362 6.37 9.15 -2.13
N VAL A 363 7.00 8.02 -2.45
CA VAL A 363 8.37 7.96 -2.96
C VAL A 363 8.43 6.93 -4.08
N ARG A 364 9.01 7.30 -5.22
CA ARG A 364 9.24 6.37 -6.33
C ARG A 364 10.59 5.69 -6.16
N LEU A 365 10.55 4.37 -6.10
CA LEU A 365 11.71 3.50 -6.04
C LEU A 365 12.02 2.96 -7.44
N GLY A 366 13.30 2.97 -7.79
CA GLY A 366 13.83 2.38 -9.02
C GLY A 366 15.09 1.57 -8.74
N ASN A 367 15.57 0.89 -9.78
CA ASN A 367 16.81 0.12 -9.70
C ASN A 367 17.71 0.55 -10.86
N GLU A 368 18.75 1.33 -10.57
CA GLU A 368 19.62 1.87 -11.61
C GLU A 368 20.43 0.77 -12.30
N GLU A 369 20.89 -0.23 -11.54
CA GLU A 369 21.76 -1.32 -12.01
C GLU A 369 21.18 -2.14 -13.19
N GLU A 370 19.88 -2.07 -13.46
CA GLU A 370 19.21 -2.98 -14.39
C GLU A 370 18.58 -2.33 -15.64
N ARG A 371 18.71 -1.01 -15.86
CA ARG A 371 18.02 -0.28 -16.97
C ARG A 371 16.56 -0.74 -17.16
N SER A 372 15.90 -1.08 -16.05
CA SER A 372 14.57 -1.69 -16.04
C SER A 372 13.54 -0.61 -15.77
N ASP A 373 12.50 -0.53 -16.61
CA ASP A 373 11.38 0.39 -16.43
C ASP A 373 10.48 0.03 -15.23
N ARG A 374 10.72 -1.09 -14.53
CA ARG A 374 9.96 -1.43 -13.33
C ARG A 374 10.27 -0.47 -12.20
N SER A 375 9.27 0.31 -11.86
CA SER A 375 9.28 1.21 -10.70
C SER A 375 8.26 0.76 -9.66
N ALA A 376 8.49 1.18 -8.42
CA ALA A 376 7.55 0.99 -7.34
C ALA A 376 7.23 2.32 -6.67
N LEU A 377 5.99 2.51 -6.26
CA LEU A 377 5.55 3.64 -5.48
C LEU A 377 5.43 3.21 -4.02
N LEU A 378 6.35 3.65 -3.19
CA LEU A 378 6.35 3.45 -1.75
C LEU A 378 5.50 4.54 -1.08
N THR A 379 4.55 4.12 -0.25
CA THR A 379 3.74 5.00 0.59
C THR A 379 4.20 4.87 2.04
N VAL A 380 4.64 5.98 2.63
CA VAL A 380 5.09 6.06 4.03
C VAL A 380 4.09 6.91 4.81
N TRP A 381 3.48 6.32 5.82
CA TRP A 381 2.50 6.99 6.69
C TRP A 381 3.19 7.67 7.85
N ASN A 382 2.80 8.91 8.13
CA ASN A 382 3.32 9.77 9.19
C ASN A 382 4.86 9.72 9.31
N PRO A 383 5.59 10.09 8.24
CA PRO A 383 7.05 10.07 8.27
C PRO A 383 7.59 11.08 9.29
N SER A 384 8.60 10.68 10.07
CA SER A 384 9.39 11.60 10.88
C SER A 384 10.35 12.40 10.00
N ASP A 385 10.87 13.51 10.52
CA ASP A 385 11.78 14.37 9.77
C ASP A 385 13.09 13.65 9.42
N ASP A 386 13.56 12.74 10.28
CA ASP A 386 14.70 11.85 9.98
C ASP A 386 14.41 10.97 8.75
N VAL A 387 13.21 10.39 8.66
CA VAL A 387 12.79 9.56 7.52
C VAL A 387 12.65 10.40 6.26
N LEU A 388 12.20 11.66 6.37
CA LEU A 388 12.14 12.58 5.23
C LEU A 388 13.55 12.88 4.68
N SER A 389 14.52 13.12 5.55
CA SER A 389 15.91 13.34 5.14
C SER A 389 16.55 12.10 4.50
N LEU A 390 16.21 10.91 5.01
CA LEU A 390 16.71 9.65 4.50
C LEU A 390 16.10 9.28 3.14
N LEU A 391 14.83 9.59 2.92
CA LEU A 391 14.10 9.38 1.67
C LEU A 391 14.31 10.52 0.67
N ALA A 392 15.50 11.14 0.67
CA ALA A 392 15.92 12.07 -0.36
C ALA A 392 16.20 11.34 -1.68
N GLU A 393 16.07 12.08 -2.78
CA GLU A 393 16.39 11.58 -4.12
C GLU A 393 17.86 11.17 -4.20
N SER A 394 18.16 10.16 -5.02
CA SER A 394 19.49 9.58 -5.21
C SER A 394 20.01 8.72 -4.05
N ASN A 395 19.31 8.62 -2.92
CA ASN A 395 19.69 7.69 -1.86
C ASN A 395 19.36 6.23 -2.22
N SER A 396 20.35 5.35 -2.11
CA SER A 396 20.18 3.90 -2.23
C SER A 396 19.99 3.27 -0.85
N LEU A 397 18.87 2.57 -0.67
CA LEU A 397 18.40 2.09 0.63
C LEU A 397 18.06 0.59 0.59
N THR A 398 18.21 -0.05 1.75
CA THR A 398 17.52 -1.32 2.04
C THR A 398 16.28 -1.02 2.86
N PHE A 399 15.14 -1.34 2.31
CA PHE A 399 13.85 -1.24 2.97
C PHE A 399 13.53 -2.60 3.59
N HIS A 400 13.30 -2.64 4.89
CA HIS A 400 12.93 -3.85 5.61
C HIS A 400 11.44 -3.86 5.90
N ASN A 401 10.81 -5.03 5.80
CA ASN A 401 9.42 -5.26 6.16
C ASN A 401 8.42 -4.29 5.49
N LEU A 402 8.39 -4.30 4.15
CA LEU A 402 7.40 -3.57 3.36
C LEU A 402 6.21 -4.46 3.03
N SER A 403 5.03 -3.88 2.81
CA SER A 403 3.86 -4.62 2.31
C SER A 403 3.61 -4.32 0.84
N ALA A 404 3.42 -5.34 0.01
CA ALA A 404 3.02 -5.17 -1.39
C ALA A 404 1.48 -5.23 -1.50
N SER A 405 0.87 -4.16 -2.00
CA SER A 405 -0.59 -4.00 -2.10
C SER A 405 -1.16 -4.23 -3.50
N GLY A 406 -0.32 -4.22 -4.53
CA GLY A 406 -0.73 -4.53 -5.90
C GLY A 406 0.07 -3.76 -6.93
N TYR A 407 -0.60 -3.49 -8.05
CA TYR A 407 -0.10 -2.60 -9.09
C TYR A 407 -1.05 -1.43 -9.24
N SER A 408 -0.51 -0.24 -9.47
CA SER A 408 -1.28 0.95 -9.81
C SER A 408 -1.96 0.77 -11.16
N ARG A 409 -2.92 1.64 -11.50
CA ARG A 409 -3.54 1.66 -12.85
C ARG A 409 -2.51 1.84 -13.97
N TYR A 410 -1.36 2.43 -13.64
CA TYR A 410 -0.27 2.73 -14.55
C TYR A 410 0.80 1.62 -14.58
N GLY A 411 0.60 0.52 -13.85
CA GLY A 411 1.50 -0.64 -13.84
C GLY A 411 2.62 -0.58 -12.80
N ASP A 412 2.69 0.48 -11.99
CA ASP A 412 3.71 0.60 -10.94
C ASP A 412 3.39 -0.29 -9.75
N LEU A 413 4.41 -0.96 -9.20
CA LEU A 413 4.26 -1.76 -7.99
C LEU A 413 3.93 -0.87 -6.79
N GLN A 414 2.85 -1.13 -6.07
CA GLN A 414 2.50 -0.38 -4.87
C GLN A 414 3.07 -1.05 -3.61
N LEU A 415 3.89 -0.29 -2.89
CA LEU A 415 4.51 -0.69 -1.64
C LEU A 415 4.05 0.24 -0.53
N THR A 416 3.85 -0.31 0.66
CA THR A 416 3.42 0.46 1.83
C THR A 416 4.32 0.13 3.02
N GLY A 417 4.81 1.18 3.68
CA GLY A 417 5.52 1.06 4.95
C GLY A 417 4.57 0.71 6.10
N ASN A 418 5.03 -0.13 7.01
CA ASN A 418 4.34 -0.49 8.25
C ASN A 418 5.14 0.03 9.47
N ARG A 419 4.60 -0.14 10.68
CA ARG A 419 5.27 0.30 11.93
C ARG A 419 6.61 -0.38 12.21
N GLN A 420 6.85 -1.53 11.59
CA GLN A 420 8.06 -2.32 11.72
C GLN A 420 9.04 -2.07 10.55
N THR A 421 8.70 -1.17 9.62
CA THR A 421 9.56 -0.85 8.48
C THR A 421 10.80 -0.14 8.99
N ARG A 422 11.96 -0.62 8.51
CA ARG A 422 13.26 -0.02 8.82
C ARG A 422 13.98 0.31 7.52
N TYR A 423 14.78 1.36 7.56
CA TYR A 423 15.51 1.87 6.41
C TYR A 423 17.00 1.81 6.73
N THR A 424 17.80 1.23 5.82
CA THR A 424 19.25 1.14 5.97
C THR A 424 19.91 1.77 4.76
N LEU A 425 20.62 2.89 4.95
CA LEU A 425 21.35 3.57 3.88
C LEU A 425 22.50 2.69 3.38
N ARG A 426 22.58 2.50 2.06
CA ARG A 426 23.67 1.78 1.40
C ARG A 426 24.66 2.70 0.70
N GLY A 427 24.17 3.82 0.17
CA GLY A 427 25.00 4.77 -0.57
C GLY A 427 24.16 5.77 -1.34
N HIS A 428 24.81 6.48 -2.24
CA HIS A 428 24.22 7.51 -3.09
C HIS A 428 24.46 7.16 -4.56
N CYS A 429 23.44 7.38 -5.38
CA CYS A 429 23.34 6.97 -6.77
C CYS A 429 22.60 8.11 -7.49
N GLU A 430 23.34 8.94 -8.22
CA GLU A 430 22.79 10.16 -8.82
C GLU A 430 21.76 9.86 -9.90
N VAL A 431 20.50 10.21 -9.64
CA VAL A 431 19.42 10.10 -10.63
C VAL A 431 18.77 11.47 -10.85
N PRO A 432 19.45 12.39 -11.56
CA PRO A 432 19.01 13.78 -11.67
C PRO A 432 17.64 13.89 -12.34
N ARG A 433 16.90 14.90 -11.92
CA ARG A 433 15.71 15.39 -12.63
C ARG A 433 16.16 16.27 -13.80
N GLN A 434 15.38 16.26 -14.86
CA GLN A 434 15.60 17.09 -16.05
C GLN A 434 14.28 17.70 -16.47
N ALA A 435 14.32 18.97 -16.87
CA ALA A 435 13.17 19.64 -17.45
C ALA A 435 13.00 19.15 -18.89
N THR A 436 11.83 18.60 -19.22
CA THR A 436 11.52 18.14 -20.57
C THR A 436 11.11 19.32 -21.43
N PRO A 437 11.82 19.62 -22.53
CA PRO A 437 11.40 20.67 -23.45
C PRO A 437 10.11 20.27 -24.16
N LEU A 438 9.19 21.23 -24.35
CA LEU A 438 7.87 20.97 -24.95
C LEU A 438 7.95 20.47 -26.40
N SER A 439 9.02 20.82 -27.12
CA SER A 439 9.28 20.31 -28.48
C SER A 439 9.36 18.79 -28.56
N VAL A 440 9.95 18.14 -27.55
CA VAL A 440 10.14 16.67 -27.54
C VAL A 440 8.83 15.92 -27.31
N LEU A 441 7.84 16.56 -26.66
CA LEU A 441 6.54 15.97 -26.35
C LEU A 441 5.66 15.77 -27.59
N HIS A 442 5.99 16.42 -28.71
CA HIS A 442 5.28 16.26 -29.98
C HIS A 442 5.70 14.98 -30.73
N ASN A 443 6.81 14.35 -30.33
CA ASN A 443 7.28 13.10 -30.91
C ASN A 443 6.47 11.91 -30.36
N ALA A 444 5.81 11.16 -31.25
CA ALA A 444 4.97 10.02 -30.86
C ALA A 444 5.70 8.88 -30.14
N ASP A 445 7.01 8.77 -30.38
CA ASP A 445 7.85 7.75 -29.75
C ASP A 445 8.42 8.18 -28.38
N HIS A 446 8.21 9.44 -27.98
CA HIS A 446 8.73 9.92 -26.71
C HIS A 446 8.00 9.28 -25.53
N ARG A 447 8.74 8.52 -24.72
CA ARG A 447 8.25 7.95 -23.46
C ARG A 447 9.10 8.49 -22.32
N PRO A 448 8.58 9.44 -21.53
CA PRO A 448 9.31 9.92 -20.38
C PRO A 448 9.45 8.80 -19.35
N ARG A 449 10.59 8.81 -18.63
CA ARG A 449 10.84 7.82 -17.58
C ARG A 449 9.72 7.91 -16.54
N TYR A 450 9.20 6.75 -16.15
CA TYR A 450 8.12 6.63 -15.17
C TYR A 450 6.80 7.30 -15.56
N SER A 451 6.63 7.66 -16.84
CA SER A 451 5.48 8.43 -17.32
C SER A 451 5.30 9.76 -16.57
N GLU A 452 6.41 10.39 -16.17
CA GLU A 452 6.41 11.66 -15.43
C GLU A 452 7.21 12.75 -16.14
N LEU A 453 6.73 13.99 -16.05
CA LEU A 453 7.31 15.14 -16.70
C LEU A 453 7.47 16.31 -15.74
N ASP A 454 8.62 16.96 -15.83
CA ASP A 454 8.87 18.27 -15.27
C ASP A 454 9.01 19.23 -16.47
N VAL A 455 8.20 20.28 -16.54
CA VAL A 455 8.14 21.19 -17.71
C VAL A 455 8.08 22.64 -17.26
N VAL A 456 8.43 23.54 -18.16
CA VAL A 456 8.28 24.98 -17.98
C VAL A 456 7.53 25.53 -19.19
N GLY A 457 6.59 26.44 -18.95
CA GLY A 457 5.86 27.13 -20.01
C GLY A 457 5.14 28.38 -19.52
N MET A 458 4.75 29.22 -20.47
CA MET A 458 3.83 30.32 -20.23
C MET A 458 2.39 29.80 -20.18
N VAL A 459 1.64 30.21 -19.16
CA VAL A 459 0.24 29.83 -18.96
C VAL A 459 -0.64 30.54 -19.98
N LEU A 460 -1.39 29.77 -20.75
CA LEU A 460 -2.40 30.26 -21.68
C LEU A 460 -3.80 29.99 -21.14
N PRO A 461 -4.78 30.85 -21.49
CA PRO A 461 -6.15 30.68 -21.03
C PRO A 461 -6.74 29.36 -21.52
N GLY A 462 -7.43 28.66 -20.63
CA GLY A 462 -8.08 27.37 -20.90
C GLY A 462 -9.43 27.27 -20.18
N SER A 463 -9.85 26.07 -19.82
CA SER A 463 -11.07 25.82 -19.03
C SER A 463 -10.74 25.65 -17.54
N ASP A 464 -11.76 25.58 -16.68
CA ASP A 464 -11.60 25.42 -15.23
C ASP A 464 -10.82 24.16 -14.80
N ARG A 465 -10.64 23.19 -15.71
CA ARG A 465 -9.92 21.93 -15.49
C ARG A 465 -8.80 21.67 -16.50
N LEU A 466 -8.55 22.57 -17.43
CA LEU A 466 -7.56 22.39 -18.48
C LEU A 466 -6.82 23.69 -18.73
N VAL A 467 -5.51 23.65 -18.60
CA VAL A 467 -4.62 24.79 -18.85
C VAL A 467 -3.66 24.43 -19.96
N TYR A 468 -3.32 25.39 -20.82
CA TYR A 468 -2.30 25.18 -21.83
C TYR A 468 -1.01 25.86 -21.42
N LEU A 469 0.11 25.17 -21.63
CA LEU A 469 1.45 25.71 -21.49
C LEU A 469 2.07 25.87 -22.87
N ALA A 470 2.75 26.99 -23.11
CA ALA A 470 3.49 27.26 -24.33
C ALA A 470 4.96 27.60 -24.07
N ASP A 471 5.84 27.20 -24.99
CA ASP A 471 7.22 27.66 -25.05
C ASP A 471 7.41 28.75 -26.11
N ALA A 472 8.57 29.43 -26.08
CA ALA A 472 8.90 30.49 -27.03
C ALA A 472 8.83 30.08 -28.53
N ASN A 473 8.80 28.78 -28.83
CA ASN A 473 8.74 28.24 -30.19
C ASN A 473 7.32 27.80 -30.60
N TYR A 474 6.28 28.18 -29.83
CA TYR A 474 4.88 27.80 -30.07
C TYR A 474 4.60 26.29 -29.97
N ASN A 475 5.36 25.55 -29.16
CA ASN A 475 5.03 24.19 -28.77
C ASN A 475 4.06 24.24 -27.59
N PHE A 476 3.02 23.39 -27.63
CA PHE A 476 1.93 23.44 -26.68
C PHE A 476 1.81 22.15 -25.87
N LEU A 477 1.38 22.27 -24.61
CA LEU A 477 1.06 21.15 -23.73
C LEU A 477 -0.24 21.46 -22.97
N GLY A 478 -1.24 20.58 -23.10
CA GLY A 478 -2.45 20.63 -22.29
C GLY A 478 -2.24 19.94 -20.95
N VAL A 479 -2.49 20.64 -19.84
CA VAL A 479 -2.42 20.11 -18.48
C VAL A 479 -3.83 20.04 -17.90
N SER A 480 -4.30 18.81 -17.70
CA SER A 480 -5.64 18.50 -17.19
C SER A 480 -5.61 18.28 -15.68
N PHE A 481 -6.63 18.76 -14.97
CA PHE A 481 -6.77 18.65 -13.51
C PHE A 481 -7.96 17.74 -13.16
N CYS A 482 -7.82 16.96 -12.08
CA CYS A 482 -8.91 16.13 -11.57
C CYS A 482 -10.04 16.98 -10.97
N THR A 483 -9.67 18.05 -10.29
CA THR A 483 -10.55 19.03 -9.64
C THR A 483 -10.41 20.39 -10.30
N ASP A 484 -11.30 21.32 -9.96
CA ASP A 484 -11.23 22.67 -10.49
C ASP A 484 -9.96 23.37 -9.99
N ILE A 485 -9.32 24.19 -10.84
CA ILE A 485 -8.03 24.85 -10.53
C ILE A 485 -8.12 25.70 -9.26
N LYS A 486 -9.30 26.26 -8.98
CA LYS A 486 -9.59 27.05 -7.75
C LYS A 486 -9.35 26.24 -6.48
N ASP A 487 -9.66 24.95 -6.50
CA ASP A 487 -9.56 24.06 -5.35
C ASP A 487 -8.16 23.46 -5.17
N THR A 488 -7.28 23.63 -6.15
CA THR A 488 -5.92 23.06 -6.12
C THR A 488 -4.92 23.90 -5.31
N GLY A 489 -5.29 25.12 -4.90
CA GLY A 489 -4.39 26.06 -4.23
C GLY A 489 -3.34 26.71 -5.16
N PHE A 490 -3.46 26.51 -6.47
CA PHE A 490 -2.57 27.09 -7.49
C PHE A 490 -3.24 28.17 -8.35
N SER A 491 -4.46 28.61 -8.02
CA SER A 491 -5.20 29.64 -8.77
C SER A 491 -4.40 30.92 -9.01
N ASN A 492 -3.67 31.38 -7.99
CA ASN A 492 -2.82 32.58 -8.11
C ASN A 492 -1.53 32.33 -8.90
N THR A 493 -1.06 31.08 -8.94
CA THR A 493 0.17 30.69 -9.65
C THR A 493 -0.09 30.47 -11.13
N ILE A 494 -1.24 29.88 -11.49
CA ILE A 494 -1.64 29.52 -12.85
C ILE A 494 -2.55 30.62 -13.41
N SER A 495 -2.04 31.85 -13.44
CA SER A 495 -2.73 32.98 -14.07
C SER A 495 -2.30 33.11 -15.54
N PRO A 496 -3.22 33.38 -16.49
CA PRO A 496 -2.87 33.56 -17.89
C PRO A 496 -1.80 34.64 -18.11
N GLY A 497 -0.71 34.29 -18.81
CA GLY A 497 0.45 35.14 -19.04
C GLY A 497 1.60 34.94 -18.05
N SER A 498 1.38 34.24 -16.93
CA SER A 498 2.46 33.90 -16.01
C SER A 498 3.36 32.79 -16.57
N VAL A 499 4.66 32.88 -16.32
CA VAL A 499 5.62 31.81 -16.65
C VAL A 499 5.77 30.89 -15.45
N VAL A 500 5.41 29.62 -15.62
CA VAL A 500 5.36 28.64 -14.54
C VAL A 500 6.22 27.43 -14.84
N SER A 501 6.79 26.86 -13.78
CA SER A 501 7.30 25.51 -13.76
C SER A 501 6.22 24.57 -13.23
N ALA A 502 6.11 23.39 -13.83
CA ALA A 502 5.25 22.31 -13.38
C ALA A 502 6.09 21.05 -13.18
N SER A 503 6.03 20.46 -12.00
CA SER A 503 6.74 19.22 -11.67
C SER A 503 5.78 18.06 -11.44
N ASN A 504 6.27 16.84 -11.67
CA ASN A 504 5.55 15.60 -11.43
C ASN A 504 4.20 15.53 -12.16
N LEU A 505 4.15 16.02 -13.40
CA LEU A 505 2.99 15.85 -14.26
C LEU A 505 2.96 14.41 -14.78
N HIS A 506 1.80 13.77 -14.72
CA HIS A 506 1.65 12.44 -15.28
C HIS A 506 1.44 12.53 -16.78
N TRP A 507 2.32 11.91 -17.56
CA TRP A 507 2.22 11.85 -19.01
C TRP A 507 1.05 10.94 -19.43
N SER A 508 0.09 11.51 -20.14
CA SER A 508 -1.11 10.80 -20.60
C SER A 508 -1.30 11.12 -22.08
N CYS A 509 -0.44 10.58 -22.95
CA CYS A 509 -0.63 10.73 -24.39
C CYS A 509 -1.48 9.59 -24.96
N ASN A 510 -2.66 9.93 -25.48
CA ASN A 510 -3.37 9.12 -26.47
C ASN A 510 -3.20 9.83 -27.83
N LEU A 511 -2.04 9.65 -28.47
CA LEU A 511 -1.75 10.20 -29.80
C LEU A 511 -2.45 9.42 -30.92
N VAL A 512 -3.72 9.06 -30.71
CA VAL A 512 -4.58 8.65 -31.81
C VAL A 512 -5.11 9.94 -32.43
N SER A 513 -4.52 10.33 -33.55
CA SER A 513 -4.83 11.49 -34.41
C SER A 513 -4.58 12.90 -33.84
N TRP A 514 -3.50 13.54 -34.30
CA TRP A 514 -3.30 15.01 -34.41
C TRP A 514 -3.60 15.85 -33.15
N SER A 515 -3.55 15.23 -31.97
CA SER A 515 -3.91 15.85 -30.71
C SER A 515 -2.70 16.51 -30.05
N LEU A 516 -2.91 17.72 -29.52
CA LEU A 516 -1.99 18.41 -28.62
C LEU A 516 -1.50 17.45 -27.52
N PRO A 517 -0.19 17.40 -27.22
CA PRO A 517 0.34 16.68 -26.07
C PRO A 517 -0.46 16.99 -24.82
N SER A 518 -0.83 15.97 -24.05
CA SER A 518 -1.60 16.13 -22.82
C SER A 518 -0.94 15.45 -21.62
N ALA A 519 -0.90 16.18 -20.51
CA ALA A 519 -0.48 15.69 -19.22
C ALA A 519 -1.60 15.87 -18.18
N PHE A 520 -1.52 15.09 -17.10
CA PHE A 520 -2.48 15.11 -16.01
C PHE A 520 -1.79 15.54 -14.72
N ALA A 521 -2.35 16.57 -14.09
CA ALA A 521 -1.96 17.05 -12.78
C ALA A 521 -2.64 16.21 -11.69
N THR A 522 -1.82 15.61 -10.83
CA THR A 522 -2.24 14.84 -9.66
C THR A 522 -2.03 15.64 -8.39
N GLU A 523 -2.43 15.12 -7.24
CA GLU A 523 -2.15 15.72 -5.94
C GLU A 523 -0.65 15.79 -5.63
N MET A 524 0.18 15.01 -6.33
CA MET A 524 1.65 15.03 -6.23
C MET A 524 2.31 16.08 -7.14
N SER A 525 1.55 16.66 -8.08
CA SER A 525 2.06 17.64 -9.03
C SER A 525 2.20 19.01 -8.37
N SER A 526 3.27 19.74 -8.69
CA SER A 526 3.52 21.06 -8.10
C SER A 526 3.71 22.11 -9.16
N PHE A 527 3.21 23.32 -8.90
CA PHE A 527 3.34 24.48 -9.80
C PHE A 527 4.00 25.63 -9.04
N SER A 528 5.00 26.27 -9.67
CA SER A 528 5.70 27.42 -9.09
C SER A 528 6.23 28.38 -10.15
N GLN A 529 6.17 29.68 -9.88
CA GLN A 529 6.85 30.72 -10.66
C GLN A 529 8.31 30.93 -10.22
N HIS A 530 8.67 30.42 -9.03
CA HIS A 530 10.00 30.47 -8.44
C HIS A 530 10.35 29.06 -7.91
N PRO A 531 10.71 28.12 -8.79
CA PRO A 531 11.07 26.77 -8.37
C PRO A 531 12.31 26.78 -7.47
N ARG A 532 12.37 25.88 -6.48
CA ARG A 532 13.57 25.66 -5.65
C ARG A 532 14.59 24.73 -6.31
N GLN A 533 14.16 23.97 -7.32
CA GLN A 533 14.96 22.94 -7.97
C GLN A 533 15.84 23.58 -9.07
N PRO A 534 17.14 23.25 -9.14
CA PRO A 534 18.08 23.91 -10.05
C PRO A 534 17.73 23.69 -11.52
N HIS A 535 17.38 22.46 -11.91
CA HIS A 535 17.03 22.14 -13.31
C HIS A 535 15.81 22.91 -13.82
N LEU A 536 14.86 23.24 -12.93
CA LEU A 536 13.70 24.07 -13.26
C LEU A 536 14.03 25.56 -13.22
N GLN A 537 14.92 26.01 -12.33
CA GLN A 537 15.38 27.41 -12.31
C GLN A 537 16.09 27.76 -13.61
N ASP A 538 17.02 26.91 -14.05
CA ASP A 538 17.78 27.10 -15.28
C ASP A 538 16.84 27.12 -16.50
N ALA A 539 15.93 26.14 -16.60
CA ALA A 539 14.97 26.07 -17.70
C ALA A 539 13.99 27.25 -17.72
N LEU A 540 13.57 27.73 -16.55
CA LEU A 540 12.65 28.85 -16.42
C LEU A 540 13.33 30.18 -16.75
N GLN A 541 14.58 30.37 -16.32
CA GLN A 541 15.37 31.54 -16.69
C GLN A 541 15.59 31.58 -18.21
N GLN A 542 15.98 30.47 -18.82
CA GLN A 542 16.13 30.37 -20.27
C GLN A 542 14.84 30.71 -21.03
N LEU A 543 13.68 30.27 -20.52
CA LEU A 543 12.39 30.60 -21.13
C LEU A 543 12.06 32.09 -20.96
N ARG A 544 12.30 32.68 -19.78
CA ARG A 544 12.09 34.11 -19.53
C ARG A 544 12.96 34.98 -20.43
N ASP A 545 14.24 34.63 -20.58
CA ASP A 545 15.16 35.36 -21.44
C ASP A 545 14.68 35.35 -22.91
N ARG A 546 14.23 34.18 -23.39
CA ARG A 546 13.66 34.06 -24.75
C ARG A 546 12.37 34.85 -24.91
N LEU A 547 11.47 34.79 -23.93
CA LEU A 547 10.21 35.55 -23.96
C LEU A 547 10.43 37.06 -23.84
N SER A 548 11.48 37.50 -23.14
CA SER A 548 11.81 38.94 -23.00
C SER A 548 12.20 39.60 -24.33
N SER A 549 12.70 38.81 -25.29
CA SER A 549 13.00 39.28 -26.64
C SER A 549 11.75 39.48 -27.52
N LEU A 550 10.60 38.96 -27.09
CA LEU A 550 9.33 38.99 -27.82
C LEU A 550 8.37 39.97 -27.15
N ASP A 551 7.48 40.58 -27.94
CA ASP A 551 6.36 41.33 -27.38
C ASP A 551 5.38 40.35 -26.70
N SER A 552 5.23 40.50 -25.39
CA SER A 552 4.51 39.55 -24.53
C SER A 552 3.01 39.49 -24.86
N GLU A 553 2.39 40.60 -25.28
CA GLU A 553 0.97 40.63 -25.63
C GLU A 553 0.74 40.02 -27.01
N ALA A 554 1.51 40.45 -28.01
CA ALA A 554 1.41 39.93 -29.37
C ALA A 554 1.67 38.41 -29.45
N TYR A 555 2.69 37.93 -28.72
CA TYR A 555 3.01 36.50 -28.65
C TYR A 555 1.88 35.69 -28.01
N ARG A 556 1.26 36.20 -26.94
CA ARG A 556 0.14 35.55 -26.26
C ARG A 556 -1.08 35.43 -27.18
N ASP A 557 -1.42 36.49 -27.89
CA ASP A 557 -2.55 36.49 -28.81
C ASP A 557 -2.34 35.51 -29.97
N GLU A 558 -1.13 35.47 -30.53
CA GLU A 558 -0.76 34.50 -31.56
C GLU A 558 -0.81 33.05 -31.04
N CYS A 559 -0.35 32.80 -29.80
CA CYS A 559 -0.48 31.49 -29.16
C CYS A 559 -1.94 31.06 -29.00
N VAL A 560 -2.81 31.95 -28.50
CA VAL A 560 -4.24 31.67 -28.33
C VAL A 560 -4.90 31.39 -29.68
N LYS A 561 -4.53 32.13 -30.74
CA LYS A 561 -5.03 31.93 -32.10
C LYS A 561 -4.62 30.55 -32.65
N ARG A 562 -3.36 30.15 -32.48
CA ARG A 562 -2.86 28.84 -32.92
C ARG A 562 -3.50 27.68 -32.16
N ILE A 563 -3.65 27.80 -30.84
CA ILE A 563 -4.34 26.77 -30.05
C ILE A 563 -5.79 26.61 -30.49
N LYS A 564 -6.51 27.73 -30.69
CA LYS A 564 -7.89 27.67 -31.21
C LYS A 564 -7.95 26.97 -32.56
N SER A 565 -7.06 27.32 -33.49
CA SER A 565 -6.97 26.65 -34.79
C SER A 565 -6.70 25.14 -34.68
N LEU A 566 -5.80 24.72 -33.79
CA LEU A 566 -5.50 23.30 -33.55
C LEU A 566 -6.70 22.55 -32.94
N ILE A 567 -7.45 23.20 -32.04
CA ILE A 567 -8.67 22.63 -31.45
C ILE A 567 -9.79 22.56 -32.50
N ASP A 568 -9.92 23.57 -33.35
CA ASP A 568 -10.92 23.62 -34.40
C ASP A 568 -10.66 22.55 -35.46
N GLN A 569 -9.40 22.39 -35.90
CA GLN A 569 -8.97 21.31 -36.80
C GLN A 569 -9.27 19.91 -36.22
N ARG A 570 -9.19 19.75 -34.89
CA ARG A 570 -9.57 18.51 -34.20
C ARG A 570 -11.08 18.28 -34.25
N ASN A 571 -11.88 19.32 -34.04
CA ASN A 571 -13.34 19.22 -33.95
C ASN A 571 -14.00 19.11 -35.34
N SER A 572 -13.35 19.63 -36.39
CA SER A 572 -13.87 19.68 -37.76
C SER A 572 -13.60 18.43 -38.61
N GLY A 573 -13.20 17.30 -38.01
CA GLY A 573 -12.77 16.05 -38.64
C GLY A 573 -13.05 15.94 -40.15
N GLY A 574 -12.01 16.12 -40.99
CA GLY A 574 -12.19 16.12 -42.43
C GLY A 574 -10.90 16.01 -43.23
N SER A 575 -10.84 14.95 -44.04
CA SER A 575 -9.99 14.70 -45.21
C SER A 575 -9.40 15.93 -45.91
N VAL A 576 -8.10 15.89 -46.22
CA VAL A 576 -7.47 16.63 -47.33
C VAL A 576 -6.39 15.72 -47.98
N PRO A 577 -6.23 15.70 -49.32
CA PRO A 577 -5.65 14.58 -50.05
C PRO A 577 -4.12 14.56 -50.01
N ALA A 578 -3.57 13.35 -49.98
CA ALA A 578 -2.16 13.10 -50.20
C ALA A 578 -1.79 13.38 -51.67
N SER A 579 -1.05 14.44 -51.91
CA SER A 579 -0.20 14.58 -53.10
C SER A 579 1.14 15.16 -52.69
N VAL A 580 2.15 14.30 -52.58
CA VAL A 580 3.48 14.43 -53.22
C VAL A 580 4.16 13.05 -53.09
N ALA A 581 4.72 12.61 -54.21
CA ALA A 581 5.27 11.29 -54.47
C ALA A 581 6.58 10.95 -53.70
N THR A 582 6.66 9.67 -53.32
CA THR A 582 7.77 8.68 -53.25
C THR A 582 9.24 9.11 -53.59
N PRO A 583 10.30 8.39 -53.11
CA PRO A 583 10.44 6.93 -53.26
C PRO A 583 10.85 6.11 -52.02
N ALA A 584 10.48 4.84 -52.12
CA ALA A 584 10.68 3.75 -51.20
C ALA A 584 12.15 3.43 -50.93
N THR A 585 12.42 2.93 -49.73
CA THR A 585 13.47 1.92 -49.52
C THR A 585 12.99 0.91 -48.49
N SER A 586 13.04 -0.35 -48.91
CA SER A 586 12.53 -1.55 -48.26
C SER A 586 13.36 -2.00 -47.05
N SER A 587 12.71 -2.37 -45.94
CA SER A 587 13.12 -3.55 -45.16
C SER A 587 12.10 -3.95 -44.07
N ASN A 588 11.49 -5.11 -44.32
CA ASN A 588 11.06 -6.16 -43.38
C ASN A 588 10.21 -5.81 -42.14
N GLU A 589 8.90 -6.02 -42.30
CA GLU A 589 7.91 -6.17 -41.24
C GLU A 589 8.08 -7.49 -40.46
N ARG A 590 8.01 -7.42 -39.13
CA ARG A 590 7.59 -8.52 -38.25
C ARG A 590 6.31 -8.10 -37.53
N SER A 591 5.23 -8.79 -37.90
CA SER A 591 3.86 -8.60 -37.43
C SER A 591 3.71 -8.81 -35.91
N LEU A 592 3.14 -7.82 -35.23
CA LEU A 592 2.50 -7.94 -33.92
C LEU A 592 1.11 -7.31 -34.03
N THR A 593 0.10 -8.17 -33.94
CA THR A 593 -1.32 -7.86 -33.96
C THR A 593 -1.72 -6.99 -32.75
N ARG A 594 -2.15 -5.74 -32.99
CA ARG A 594 -2.91 -4.92 -32.03
C ARG A 594 -4.35 -4.80 -32.51
N THR A 595 -5.27 -5.34 -31.70
CA THR A 595 -6.72 -5.16 -31.82
C THR A 595 -7.07 -3.72 -31.45
N ALA A 596 -7.64 -2.97 -32.39
CA ALA A 596 -8.18 -1.63 -32.18
C ALA A 596 -9.64 -1.74 -31.71
N VAL A 597 -9.99 -1.04 -30.63
CA VAL A 597 -11.37 -0.85 -30.17
C VAL A 597 -11.82 0.51 -30.67
N VAL A 598 -12.80 0.52 -31.58
CA VAL A 598 -13.45 1.72 -32.12
C VAL A 598 -14.60 2.10 -31.19
N ALA A 599 -14.62 3.34 -30.73
CA ALA A 599 -15.75 3.95 -30.05
C ALA A 599 -16.60 4.71 -31.09
N SER A 600 -17.89 4.36 -31.17
CA SER A 600 -18.85 5.07 -32.01
C SER A 600 -19.95 5.64 -31.12
N SER A 601 -20.02 6.96 -31.04
CA SER A 601 -21.14 7.73 -30.51
C SER A 601 -22.18 7.94 -31.61
N ARG A 602 -23.48 7.69 -31.33
CA ARG A 602 -24.62 8.37 -31.96
C ARG A 602 -25.86 8.24 -31.05
N LEU A 603 -26.42 9.38 -30.69
CA LEU A 603 -27.74 9.54 -30.08
C LEU A 603 -28.80 9.46 -31.18
N ASN A 604 -29.93 8.79 -30.91
CA ASN A 604 -31.26 9.17 -31.40
C ASN A 604 -32.32 8.56 -30.49
N SER A 605 -33.35 9.36 -30.23
CA SER A 605 -34.45 9.19 -29.27
C SER A 605 -35.61 8.34 -29.81
N SER A 606 -36.13 7.44 -28.97
CA SER A 606 -37.56 7.09 -28.93
C SER A 606 -37.87 6.33 -27.63
N GLU A 607 -38.89 6.79 -26.90
CA GLU A 607 -39.39 6.25 -25.63
C GLU A 607 -39.82 4.77 -25.76
N THR A 608 -39.18 3.86 -25.02
CA THR A 608 -39.75 2.56 -24.60
C THR A 608 -39.06 2.07 -23.31
N ASP A 609 -39.81 1.35 -22.47
CA ASP A 609 -39.47 0.89 -21.11
C ASP A 609 -38.04 0.36 -20.90
N ASP A 610 -37.27 1.11 -20.11
CA ASP A 610 -35.82 0.96 -19.94
C ASP A 610 -35.48 0.05 -18.73
N THR A 611 -35.58 -1.27 -18.91
CA THR A 611 -35.10 -2.25 -17.93
C THR A 611 -33.66 -2.73 -18.27
N PRO A 612 -32.82 -3.03 -17.26
CA PRO A 612 -31.43 -3.48 -17.48
C PRO A 612 -31.34 -4.80 -18.28
N THR A 613 -32.41 -5.60 -18.29
CA THR A 613 -32.54 -6.82 -19.08
C THR A 613 -32.70 -6.52 -20.57
N ASN A 614 -33.50 -5.49 -20.92
CA ASN A 614 -33.68 -5.05 -22.30
C ASN A 614 -32.40 -4.46 -22.88
N ARG A 615 -31.61 -3.70 -22.08
CA ARG A 615 -30.28 -3.22 -22.50
C ARG A 615 -29.32 -4.35 -22.83
N ARG A 616 -29.43 -5.48 -22.12
CA ARG A 616 -28.56 -6.64 -22.31
C ARG A 616 -28.95 -7.44 -23.56
N LEU A 617 -30.24 -7.54 -23.85
CA LEU A 617 -30.75 -8.17 -25.08
C LEU A 617 -30.45 -7.31 -26.32
N ALA A 618 -30.67 -6.00 -26.25
CA ALA A 618 -30.32 -5.08 -27.34
C ALA A 618 -28.81 -5.03 -27.61
N TRP A 619 -27.97 -5.23 -26.59
CA TRP A 619 -26.52 -5.37 -26.75
C TRP A 619 -26.11 -6.69 -27.43
N LEU A 620 -26.87 -7.76 -27.22
CA LEU A 620 -26.63 -9.06 -27.86
C LEU A 620 -27.09 -9.08 -29.32
N GLU A 621 -28.20 -8.41 -29.64
CA GLU A 621 -28.71 -8.28 -31.02
C GLU A 621 -27.82 -7.45 -31.95
N GLN A 622 -26.90 -6.64 -31.39
CA GLN A 622 -25.86 -5.95 -32.17
C GLN A 622 -24.82 -6.90 -32.77
N PHE A 623 -24.77 -8.14 -32.30
CA PHE A 623 -23.98 -9.20 -32.89
C PHE A 623 -24.93 -10.08 -33.73
N GLY A 624 -24.78 -10.06 -35.05
CA GLY A 624 -25.52 -10.98 -35.93
C GLY A 624 -25.26 -12.45 -35.57
N GLU A 625 -26.03 -13.37 -36.16
CA GLU A 625 -25.91 -14.81 -35.87
C GLU A 625 -24.45 -15.28 -35.87
N PRO A 626 -24.01 -16.01 -34.82
CA PRO A 626 -22.63 -16.46 -34.74
C PRO A 626 -22.29 -17.34 -35.95
N PRO A 627 -21.11 -17.18 -36.56
CA PRO A 627 -20.71 -18.00 -37.69
C PRO A 627 -20.72 -19.48 -37.29
N ALA A 628 -21.21 -20.34 -38.20
CA ALA A 628 -21.24 -21.79 -37.99
C ALA A 628 -19.86 -22.30 -37.55
N LEU A 629 -19.84 -23.06 -36.44
CA LEU A 629 -18.62 -23.60 -35.86
C LEU A 629 -17.85 -24.40 -36.91
N SER A 630 -16.65 -23.92 -37.24
CA SER A 630 -15.75 -24.64 -38.14
C SER A 630 -15.37 -25.99 -37.52
N PRO A 631 -15.41 -27.10 -38.27
CA PRO A 631 -14.94 -28.38 -37.75
C PRO A 631 -13.47 -28.27 -37.38
N ILE A 632 -13.15 -28.64 -36.14
CA ILE A 632 -11.80 -28.60 -35.57
C ILE A 632 -10.90 -29.55 -36.37
N ALA A 633 -10.09 -29.01 -37.27
CA ALA A 633 -9.01 -29.74 -37.90
C ALA A 633 -7.85 -29.89 -36.90
N LEU A 634 -7.74 -31.05 -36.27
CA LEU A 634 -6.60 -31.45 -35.45
C LEU A 634 -5.35 -31.59 -36.34
N SER A 635 -4.64 -30.49 -36.56
CA SER A 635 -3.33 -30.51 -37.22
C SER A 635 -2.33 -31.21 -36.31
N THR A 636 -1.99 -32.45 -36.65
CA THR A 636 -0.95 -33.22 -35.96
C THR A 636 0.42 -32.60 -36.27
N PRO A 637 1.20 -32.17 -35.25
CA PRO A 637 2.51 -31.58 -35.48
C PRO A 637 3.44 -32.55 -36.22
N ARG A 638 4.19 -32.05 -37.22
CA ARG A 638 5.05 -32.87 -38.12
C ARG A 638 6.05 -33.79 -37.40
N ARG A 639 6.36 -33.54 -36.12
CA ARG A 639 7.22 -34.41 -35.29
C ARG A 639 6.58 -35.76 -34.96
N LEU A 640 5.25 -35.87 -34.98
CA LEU A 640 4.51 -37.11 -34.70
C LEU A 640 4.27 -37.98 -35.95
N LYS A 641 4.62 -37.50 -37.15
CA LYS A 641 4.51 -38.26 -38.42
C LYS A 641 5.79 -39.04 -38.77
N ARG A 642 6.82 -39.01 -37.92
CA ARG A 642 8.05 -39.79 -38.12
C ARG A 642 7.91 -41.15 -37.44
N SER A 643 8.12 -42.23 -38.20
CA SER A 643 8.20 -43.57 -37.65
C SER A 643 9.34 -43.65 -36.63
N PHE A 644 9.02 -44.25 -35.48
CA PHE A 644 9.97 -44.49 -34.39
C PHE A 644 11.12 -45.37 -34.89
N ARG A 645 12.36 -44.88 -34.79
CA ARG A 645 13.58 -45.66 -35.04
C ARG A 645 14.23 -45.96 -33.69
N PRO A 646 14.37 -47.24 -33.29
CA PRO A 646 15.08 -47.58 -32.07
C PRO A 646 16.58 -47.23 -32.22
N PRO A 647 17.26 -46.81 -31.14
CA PRO A 647 18.69 -46.55 -31.17
C PRO A 647 19.46 -47.85 -31.48
N LYS A 648 20.46 -47.76 -32.37
CA LYS A 648 21.37 -48.86 -32.69
C LYS A 648 22.18 -49.21 -31.44
N LYS A 649 22.32 -50.51 -31.13
CA LYS A 649 23.30 -51.03 -30.18
C LYS A 649 24.70 -50.76 -30.73
N ASP A 650 25.51 -49.99 -30.02
CA ASP A 650 26.95 -49.97 -30.23
C ASP A 650 27.53 -51.29 -29.74
N LEU A 651 28.02 -52.10 -30.69
CA LEU A 651 28.83 -53.28 -30.45
C LEU A 651 30.30 -52.89 -30.65
N SER A 652 30.88 -52.33 -29.59
CA SER A 652 32.32 -52.23 -29.30
C SER A 652 32.39 -51.71 -27.86
N GLU A 653 32.88 -52.41 -26.84
CA GLU A 653 34.15 -53.12 -26.79
C GLU A 653 34.03 -54.35 -25.89
N SER A 654 34.34 -55.51 -26.48
CA SER A 654 34.88 -56.66 -25.78
C SER A 654 36.40 -56.53 -25.76
N ARG A 655 36.98 -56.29 -24.59
CA ARG A 655 38.21 -56.94 -24.10
C ARG A 655 38.43 -56.61 -22.63
#